data_AF-A0A1U8MJ02-F1
#
_entry.id   AF-A0A1U8MJ02-F1
#
_cell.length_a   1.000
_cell.length_b   1.000
_cell.length_c   1.000
_cell.angle_alpha   90.00
_cell.angle_beta   90.00
_cell.angle_gamma   90.00
#
_symmetry.space_group_name_H-M   'P 1'
#
loop_
_entity.id
_entity.type
_entity.pdbx_description
1 polymer ?
#
loop_
_entity_poly.entity_id
_entity_poly.type
_entity_poly.pdbx_seq_one_letter_code
_entity_poly.pdbx_strand_id
1 'polypeptide(L)'
;MFGSPITWRGDGKYFATLSEVLNSSSKRLKVWERDGGAVHASSEPKELMGSILDWMPSGAKIAAVCDRKAQNEGPSIVFFERNGLERSSFLIGEPIDATVELLKWNCSSDLLAAVVRCGNYDSVKIWFFSNNHWYLKHEIKYSRKDGVRFMWDPTKSQQLICWSLDGQVTVYKFFWVTAITDESNALVIDGSKILVTPLPVFLMPPPMYLFSLNFPSAVREVAFYSMNGKNRLAALLSNGCLCVAELPTPDTWESLEGKEFSVEPCASATPLGSFVHLIWLDPHVLLAVSHHGFNHSNCYFQPSSNEDRLLGFYLQEIELSCSEDNVPGLLTCSGWHAKVSYRNLLEGLVIGVAPNPAKRSSAFVQFDGGEVFEYTSKLGINKLDFKHDELRFSSSCSWMNVVLVGVTEPSKLLLFGLDDMGRLHVGRKILCSNCSSFSFYSNLADNVITHLILATKQDLLFIVDIGDILHGELELTYENFIHVGNKRREEENNNFINIWERGAKVVGVLHGDEAAVILQTNRGNLECIYPRKLVLASIVNALNQRRFRDALLMVRRHRIDFNVIVDYCGLQVFIQLASEFVKQVKNLSYITDFVCAIKHENVTEKLYKKFLSPPSCKEQKDLLTNDFKGSDASLDANNKVSLVLLAIRRALDEQVPESPARELCILTTLARSDPPALEEALERVKVIREMELSGSDDPRQVNCPSAEEALKHLLWLSDPEAVFEAALGLYDLNLAAIVALNSQRDPKEFLPFLQELERMPDLLMRYNIDLRLHRFEKALKHIVSAGDSHFFDCMNLMKKNPQLFPLGLQLITDNTKRGQVLEAWGDHLSDEKCFEDAAATYLCCTNLQKALKAYRECGNWSGMLTVAGLMKLEKNEVLQLAHELSEELQALGKPGEAAKIALEYCGDINGGINLLISARDWEEALRVAFLHSREDLVSVVKNAALECASSLIDEYKEGLEKVGKYLARYLAVRQRRLLLAAKLQSEERSINDLDDDTASEASSTFSGMSVYTKGTRKSSAASTASTTASRARDTRRQRSRGKIRPGSPGEEMALVEHLKGMSLTARAKQELKSLLVSLVMLGEEETARKLQHVGENFQLPHMAAVRLADDTLSDDTINEHGHTLERYLQKVKTELKDSDAFSWRCRVFVSH
;
A
#
# COMPACT_ATOMS: atom_id res chain seq x y z
N MET A 1 -26.15 -44.09 50.95
CA MET A 1 -27.02 -43.62 49.86
C MET A 1 -26.22 -43.65 48.56
N PHE A 2 -26.28 -44.74 47.80
CA PHE A 2 -25.65 -44.81 46.47
C PHE A 2 -26.65 -44.32 45.44
N GLY A 3 -26.79 -43.00 45.33
CA GLY A 3 -27.64 -42.38 44.32
C GLY A 3 -27.10 -42.69 42.93
N SER A 4 -27.97 -43.10 42.01
CA SER A 4 -27.63 -43.22 40.60
C SER A 4 -27.03 -41.89 40.10
N PRO A 5 -25.91 -41.89 39.38
CA PRO A 5 -25.27 -40.68 38.91
C PRO A 5 -26.19 -39.98 37.92
N ILE A 6 -26.44 -38.70 38.16
CA ILE A 6 -27.21 -37.82 37.27
C ILE A 6 -26.23 -36.82 36.66
N THR A 7 -26.28 -36.67 35.34
CA THR A 7 -25.57 -35.60 34.65
C THR A 7 -26.54 -34.82 33.77
N TRP A 8 -26.36 -33.51 33.71
CA TRP A 8 -27.25 -32.61 32.99
C TRP A 8 -26.59 -32.14 31.70
N ARG A 9 -27.39 -32.00 30.65
CA ARG A 9 -26.99 -31.18 29.50
C ARG A 9 -26.83 -29.73 29.95
N GLY A 10 -25.89 -28.97 29.37
CA GLY A 10 -25.59 -27.61 29.80
C GLY A 10 -26.77 -26.62 29.75
N ASP A 11 -27.76 -26.83 28.87
CA ASP A 11 -29.00 -26.03 28.81
C ASP A 11 -30.09 -26.48 29.79
N GLY A 12 -29.85 -27.57 30.54
CA GLY A 12 -30.78 -28.15 31.50
C GLY A 12 -32.01 -28.82 30.90
N LYS A 13 -32.13 -28.95 29.56
CA LYS A 13 -33.32 -29.56 28.93
C LYS A 13 -33.40 -31.08 29.12
N TYR A 14 -32.25 -31.72 29.22
CA TYR A 14 -32.12 -33.17 29.35
C TYR A 14 -31.15 -33.51 30.47
N PHE A 15 -31.36 -34.68 31.09
CA PHE A 15 -30.39 -35.29 31.99
C PHE A 15 -30.23 -36.78 31.66
N ALA A 16 -29.08 -37.35 31.98
CA ALA A 16 -28.77 -38.75 31.75
C ALA A 16 -28.49 -39.48 33.06
N THR A 17 -28.90 -40.75 33.13
CA THR A 17 -28.65 -41.65 34.26
C THR A 17 -28.17 -43.01 33.79
N LEU A 18 -27.49 -43.74 34.68
CA LEU A 18 -27.13 -45.15 34.48
C LEU A 18 -28.07 -46.05 35.28
N SER A 19 -28.65 -47.02 34.60
CA SER A 19 -29.51 -48.04 35.19
C SER A 19 -28.89 -49.42 35.03
N GLU A 20 -28.86 -50.21 36.11
CA GLU A 20 -28.40 -51.60 36.06
C GLU A 20 -29.47 -52.50 35.43
N VAL A 21 -29.04 -53.44 34.60
CA VAL A 21 -29.93 -54.45 34.02
C VAL A 21 -30.02 -55.63 34.99
N LEU A 22 -31.25 -55.99 35.40
CA LEU A 22 -31.54 -57.12 36.28
C LEU A 22 -30.75 -58.37 35.85
N ASN A 23 -30.00 -58.95 36.79
CA ASN A 23 -29.20 -60.18 36.62
C ASN A 23 -27.97 -60.07 35.69
N SER A 24 -27.43 -58.87 35.45
CA SER A 24 -26.14 -58.70 34.75
C SER A 24 -25.31 -57.55 35.35
N SER A 25 -23.99 -57.58 35.16
CA SER A 25 -23.09 -56.45 35.42
C SER A 25 -23.25 -55.31 34.41
N SER A 26 -24.08 -55.50 33.37
CA SER A 26 -24.29 -54.53 32.30
C SER A 26 -25.22 -53.39 32.72
N LYS A 27 -24.90 -52.20 32.24
CA LYS A 27 -25.64 -50.96 32.54
C LYS A 27 -26.16 -50.35 31.25
N ARG A 28 -27.31 -49.68 31.36
CA ARG A 28 -27.94 -48.90 30.29
C ARG A 28 -27.95 -47.44 30.66
N LEU A 29 -27.49 -46.62 29.72
CA LEU A 29 -27.62 -45.18 29.77
C LEU A 29 -29.06 -44.80 29.36
N LYS A 30 -29.73 -44.01 30.17
CA LYS A 30 -31.06 -43.45 29.87
C LYS A 30 -30.99 -41.94 29.85
N VAL A 31 -31.56 -41.34 28.81
CA VAL A 31 -31.71 -39.90 28.66
C VAL A 31 -33.15 -39.53 28.96
N TRP A 32 -33.34 -38.49 29.75
CA TRP A 32 -34.63 -38.06 30.27
C TRP A 32 -34.87 -36.60 29.90
N GLU A 33 -36.12 -36.26 29.62
CA GLU A 33 -36.56 -34.87 29.45
C GLU A 33 -36.89 -34.24 30.80
N ARG A 34 -36.46 -33.00 31.02
CA ARG A 34 -36.69 -32.29 32.29
C ARG A 34 -38.18 -32.10 32.57
N ASP A 35 -38.91 -31.53 31.61
CA ASP A 35 -40.26 -31.00 31.87
C ASP A 35 -41.31 -32.11 32.01
N GLY A 36 -41.16 -33.21 31.27
CA GLY A 36 -42.09 -34.35 31.30
C GLY A 36 -41.64 -35.55 32.13
N GLY A 37 -40.36 -35.62 32.54
CA GLY A 37 -39.79 -36.80 33.19
C GLY A 37 -39.80 -38.06 32.33
N ALA A 38 -40.10 -37.95 31.03
CA ALA A 38 -40.18 -39.05 30.10
C ALA A 38 -38.78 -39.52 29.67
N VAL A 39 -38.64 -40.83 29.44
CA VAL A 39 -37.42 -41.38 28.82
C VAL A 39 -37.39 -40.96 27.35
N HIS A 40 -36.41 -40.14 26.98
CA HIS A 40 -36.17 -39.71 25.61
C HIS A 40 -35.49 -40.82 24.80
N ALA A 41 -34.48 -41.47 25.39
CA ALA A 41 -33.72 -42.53 24.74
C ALA A 41 -33.08 -43.46 25.77
N SER A 42 -32.78 -44.69 25.35
CA SER A 42 -32.03 -45.68 26.14
C SER A 42 -30.97 -46.33 25.27
N SER A 43 -29.77 -46.50 25.80
CA SER A 43 -28.69 -47.22 25.13
C SER A 43 -28.89 -48.73 25.16
N GLU A 44 -28.12 -49.42 24.32
CA GLU A 44 -27.87 -50.85 24.48
C GLU A 44 -27.12 -51.12 25.81
N PRO A 45 -27.32 -52.29 26.44
CA PRO A 45 -26.63 -52.65 27.67
C PRO A 45 -25.14 -52.88 27.39
N LYS A 46 -24.27 -52.24 28.15
CA LYS A 46 -22.81 -52.37 28.03
C LYS A 46 -22.15 -52.54 29.39
N GLU A 47 -20.98 -53.17 29.42
CA GLU A 47 -20.18 -53.34 30.65
C GLU A 47 -19.53 -52.01 31.04
N LEU A 48 -20.29 -51.17 31.75
CA LEU A 48 -19.83 -49.85 32.21
C LEU A 48 -19.22 -49.94 33.60
N MET A 49 -18.04 -49.33 33.74
CA MET A 49 -17.28 -49.28 34.97
C MET A 49 -17.91 -48.29 35.96
N GLY A 50 -18.30 -48.80 37.13
CA GLY A 50 -18.84 -47.97 38.20
C GLY A 50 -20.06 -47.14 37.79
N SER A 51 -20.27 -46.02 38.45
CA SER A 51 -21.39 -45.12 38.20
C SER A 51 -20.88 -43.77 37.71
N ILE A 52 -20.10 -43.81 36.63
CA ILE A 52 -19.34 -42.66 36.12
C ILE A 52 -19.95 -42.20 34.81
N LEU A 53 -20.51 -40.99 34.83
CA LEU A 53 -21.24 -40.42 33.72
C LEU A 53 -21.11 -38.90 33.74
N ASP A 54 -20.77 -38.30 32.61
CA ASP A 54 -20.77 -36.84 32.46
C ASP A 54 -21.16 -36.39 31.05
N TRP A 55 -22.07 -35.43 30.97
CA TRP A 55 -22.52 -34.85 29.71
C TRP A 55 -21.66 -33.64 29.37
N MET A 56 -21.09 -33.64 28.16
CA MET A 56 -20.42 -32.48 27.59
C MET A 56 -21.36 -31.26 27.62
N PRO A 57 -20.97 -30.11 28.19
CA PRO A 57 -21.86 -28.95 28.35
C PRO A 57 -22.49 -28.44 27.06
N SER A 58 -21.76 -28.48 25.93
CA SER A 58 -22.30 -28.17 24.59
C SER A 58 -23.46 -29.07 24.16
N GLY A 59 -23.58 -30.25 24.78
CA GLY A 59 -24.63 -31.23 24.58
C GLY A 59 -24.32 -32.33 23.56
N ALA A 60 -23.16 -32.28 22.89
CA ALA A 60 -22.87 -33.17 21.78
C ALA A 60 -22.59 -34.64 22.18
N LYS A 61 -21.90 -34.87 23.31
CA LYS A 61 -21.44 -36.20 23.73
C LYS A 61 -21.73 -36.44 25.22
N ILE A 62 -22.06 -37.67 25.57
CA ILE A 62 -22.16 -38.15 26.95
C ILE A 62 -21.02 -39.15 27.17
N ALA A 63 -20.12 -38.85 28.09
CA ALA A 63 -18.96 -39.67 28.38
C ALA A 63 -19.26 -40.66 29.50
N ALA A 64 -18.93 -41.93 29.28
CA ALA A 64 -19.00 -42.99 30.27
C ALA A 64 -17.74 -43.87 30.17
N VAL A 65 -17.43 -44.60 31.24
CA VAL A 65 -16.27 -45.50 31.28
C VAL A 65 -16.73 -46.92 31.04
N CYS A 66 -16.14 -47.60 30.06
CA CYS A 66 -16.38 -49.00 29.76
C CYS A 66 -15.24 -49.85 30.29
N ASP A 67 -15.58 -50.89 31.05
CA ASP A 67 -14.63 -51.91 31.46
C ASP A 67 -14.39 -52.84 30.26
N ARG A 68 -13.12 -53.05 29.91
CA ARG A 68 -12.71 -53.92 28.78
C ARG A 68 -11.88 -55.11 29.23
N LYS A 69 -11.97 -55.49 30.51
CA LYS A 69 -11.30 -56.71 31.04
C LYS A 69 -11.61 -57.96 30.23
N ALA A 70 -12.83 -58.11 29.71
CA ALA A 70 -13.20 -59.23 28.85
C ALA A 70 -12.39 -59.31 27.54
N GLN A 71 -11.78 -58.21 27.09
CA GLN A 71 -10.97 -58.09 25.88
C GLN A 71 -9.46 -58.03 26.19
N ASN A 72 -9.05 -58.25 27.44
CA ASN A 72 -7.67 -58.05 27.93
C ASN A 72 -7.10 -56.64 27.67
N GLU A 73 -7.97 -55.62 27.57
CA GLU A 73 -7.57 -54.22 27.41
C GLU A 73 -7.83 -53.43 28.70
N GLY A 74 -7.09 -52.33 28.88
CA GLY A 74 -7.36 -51.35 29.94
C GLY A 74 -8.71 -50.62 29.76
N PRO A 75 -9.16 -49.86 30.77
CA PRO A 75 -10.43 -49.14 30.71
C PRO A 75 -10.46 -48.14 29.54
N SER A 76 -11.64 -47.99 28.93
CA SER A 76 -11.87 -47.08 27.79
C SER A 76 -12.96 -46.06 28.12
N ILE A 77 -12.84 -44.87 27.55
CA ILE A 77 -13.89 -43.84 27.62
C ILE A 77 -14.73 -43.96 26.35
N VAL A 78 -16.03 -44.15 26.53
CA VAL A 78 -17.02 -44.30 25.46
C VAL A 78 -17.93 -43.08 25.44
N PHE A 79 -18.25 -42.61 24.25
CA PHE A 79 -19.12 -41.47 24.03
C PHE A 79 -20.43 -41.88 23.38
N PHE A 80 -21.53 -41.50 24.03
CA PHE A 80 -22.88 -41.67 23.55
C PHE A 80 -23.46 -40.34 23.05
N GLU A 81 -24.36 -40.41 22.08
CA GLU A 81 -25.19 -39.29 21.68
C GLU A 81 -26.48 -39.20 22.51
N ARG A 82 -27.23 -38.10 22.36
CA ARG A 82 -28.53 -37.91 23.01
C ARG A 82 -29.55 -39.03 22.70
N ASN A 83 -29.44 -39.66 21.54
CA ASN A 83 -30.30 -40.78 21.12
C ASN A 83 -29.90 -42.13 21.78
N GLY A 84 -28.87 -42.16 22.64
CA GLY A 84 -28.40 -43.36 23.31
C GLY A 84 -27.48 -44.25 22.48
N LEU A 85 -27.15 -43.86 21.24
CA LEU A 85 -26.21 -44.59 20.38
C LEU A 85 -24.76 -44.24 20.73
N GLU A 86 -23.89 -45.24 20.66
CA GLU A 86 -22.44 -45.07 20.79
C GLU A 86 -21.84 -44.51 19.50
N ARG A 87 -21.02 -43.46 19.61
CA ARG A 87 -20.41 -42.79 18.46
C ARG A 87 -18.90 -43.02 18.35
N SER A 88 -18.20 -43.02 19.47
CA SER A 88 -16.73 -43.12 19.50
C SER A 88 -16.22 -43.57 20.86
N SER A 89 -15.02 -44.14 20.91
CA SER A 89 -14.33 -44.48 22.15
C SER A 89 -12.82 -44.32 22.01
N PHE A 90 -12.10 -44.09 23.11
CA PHE A 90 -10.64 -44.18 23.13
C PHE A 90 -10.13 -44.84 24.42
N LEU A 91 -8.91 -45.38 24.36
CA LEU A 91 -8.25 -46.06 25.47
C LEU A 91 -7.54 -45.05 26.40
N ILE A 92 -7.59 -45.29 27.71
CA ILE A 92 -6.92 -44.44 28.72
C ILE A 92 -5.39 -44.68 28.75
N GLY A 93 -4.93 -45.82 28.21
CA GLY A 93 -3.51 -46.18 28.13
C GLY A 93 -2.91 -46.68 29.46
N GLU A 94 -3.72 -47.29 30.32
CA GLU A 94 -3.32 -47.84 31.63
C GLU A 94 -3.54 -49.37 31.67
N PRO A 95 -2.91 -50.10 32.61
CA PRO A 95 -3.04 -51.55 32.71
C PRO A 95 -4.48 -51.99 33.04
N ILE A 96 -4.75 -53.29 32.84
CA ILE A 96 -6.08 -53.92 32.97
C ILE A 96 -6.72 -53.70 34.35
N ASP A 97 -5.90 -53.57 35.40
CA ASP A 97 -6.37 -53.38 36.78
C ASP A 97 -6.67 -51.92 37.15
N ALA A 98 -6.43 -50.98 36.24
CA ALA A 98 -6.70 -49.58 36.48
C ALA A 98 -8.20 -49.32 36.62
N THR A 99 -8.57 -48.46 37.57
CA THR A 99 -9.98 -48.09 37.81
C THR A 99 -10.16 -46.60 37.66
N VAL A 100 -11.20 -46.19 36.91
CA VAL A 100 -11.58 -44.78 36.84
C VAL A 100 -12.55 -44.51 37.97
N GLU A 101 -12.41 -43.37 38.66
CA GLU A 101 -13.27 -43.02 39.78
C GLU A 101 -14.15 -41.80 39.51
N LEU A 102 -13.66 -40.86 38.73
CA LEU A 102 -14.34 -39.60 38.41
C LEU A 102 -14.00 -39.21 36.97
N LEU A 103 -14.99 -38.69 36.25
CA LEU A 103 -14.87 -38.18 34.89
C LEU A 103 -15.67 -36.88 34.80
N LYS A 104 -15.04 -35.79 34.35
CA LYS A 104 -15.68 -34.47 34.26
C LYS A 104 -15.19 -33.65 33.08
N TRP A 105 -16.12 -33.07 32.34
CA TRP A 105 -15.89 -32.03 31.35
C TRP A 105 -15.69 -30.67 31.99
N ASN A 106 -14.88 -29.83 31.37
CA ASN A 106 -14.83 -28.41 31.72
C ASN A 106 -16.01 -27.64 31.12
N CYS A 107 -16.21 -26.39 31.56
CA CYS A 107 -17.39 -25.60 31.16
C CYS A 107 -17.40 -25.20 29.66
N SER A 108 -16.24 -25.09 29.00
CA SER A 108 -16.12 -24.82 27.55
C SER A 108 -16.21 -26.06 26.66
N SER A 109 -16.29 -27.26 27.24
CA SER A 109 -16.39 -28.53 26.54
C SER A 109 -15.17 -28.94 25.69
N ASP A 110 -14.02 -28.29 25.85
CA ASP A 110 -12.77 -28.60 25.14
C ASP A 110 -11.86 -29.56 25.91
N LEU A 111 -11.97 -29.61 27.24
CA LEU A 111 -11.16 -30.49 28.10
C LEU A 111 -12.02 -31.53 28.83
N LEU A 112 -11.53 -32.77 28.85
CA LEU A 112 -12.09 -33.87 29.62
C LEU A 112 -11.04 -34.31 30.64
N ALA A 113 -11.39 -34.41 31.91
CA ALA A 113 -10.49 -34.92 32.94
C ALA A 113 -11.03 -36.18 33.62
N ALA A 114 -10.15 -37.06 34.05
CA ALA A 114 -10.52 -38.21 34.88
C ALA A 114 -9.50 -38.50 35.97
N VAL A 115 -10.00 -39.05 37.09
CA VAL A 115 -9.16 -39.69 38.12
C VAL A 115 -9.04 -41.16 37.79
N VAL A 116 -7.83 -41.60 37.48
CA VAL A 116 -7.48 -42.98 37.18
C VAL A 116 -6.60 -43.52 38.29
N ARG A 117 -7.11 -44.52 39.01
CA ARG A 117 -6.42 -45.20 40.09
C ARG A 117 -5.67 -46.41 39.55
N CYS A 118 -4.36 -46.38 39.73
CA CYS A 118 -3.45 -47.47 39.39
C CYS A 118 -2.92 -48.12 40.68
N GLY A 119 -2.24 -49.26 40.57
CA GLY A 119 -1.80 -50.03 41.73
C GLY A 119 -0.98 -49.23 42.76
N ASN A 120 -0.14 -48.30 42.30
CA ASN A 120 0.82 -47.60 43.16
C ASN A 120 0.54 -46.10 43.30
N TYR A 121 -0.32 -45.53 42.46
CA TYR A 121 -0.56 -44.09 42.39
C TYR A 121 -1.97 -43.80 41.84
N ASP A 122 -2.49 -42.62 42.17
CA ASP A 122 -3.68 -42.05 41.52
C ASP A 122 -3.21 -41.00 40.51
N SER A 123 -3.83 -40.96 39.33
CA SER A 123 -3.48 -39.98 38.29
C SER A 123 -4.70 -39.16 37.88
N VAL A 124 -4.52 -37.84 37.81
CA VAL A 124 -5.49 -36.95 37.18
C VAL A 124 -5.01 -36.72 35.75
N LYS A 125 -5.74 -37.26 34.78
CA LYS A 125 -5.43 -37.15 33.35
C LYS A 125 -6.37 -36.15 32.68
N ILE A 126 -5.83 -35.30 31.81
CA ILE A 126 -6.57 -34.26 31.10
C ILE A 126 -6.38 -34.45 29.60
N TRP A 127 -7.48 -34.70 28.90
CA TRP A 127 -7.52 -34.89 27.45
C TRP A 127 -8.14 -33.72 26.72
N PHE A 128 -7.65 -33.48 25.51
CA PHE A 128 -8.16 -32.51 24.56
C PHE A 128 -8.57 -33.23 23.27
N PHE A 129 -9.72 -32.87 22.70
CA PHE A 129 -10.23 -33.46 21.45
C PHE A 129 -10.07 -32.48 20.29
N SER A 130 -9.32 -32.88 19.27
CA SER A 130 -9.16 -32.11 18.02
C SER A 130 -8.84 -33.04 16.85
N ASN A 131 -9.22 -32.67 15.62
CA ASN A 131 -9.02 -33.48 14.41
C ASN A 131 -9.43 -34.97 14.58
N ASN A 132 -10.52 -35.21 15.30
CA ASN A 132 -11.04 -36.55 15.60
C ASN A 132 -10.08 -37.45 16.41
N HIS A 133 -9.10 -36.88 17.10
CA HIS A 133 -8.15 -37.58 17.97
C HIS A 133 -8.20 -37.02 19.39
N TRP A 134 -7.92 -37.88 20.37
CA TRP A 134 -7.86 -37.54 21.79
C TRP A 134 -6.41 -37.45 22.24
N TYR A 135 -5.96 -36.24 22.56
CA TYR A 135 -4.60 -35.98 23.02
C TYR A 135 -4.57 -35.94 24.54
N LEU A 136 -3.72 -36.74 25.17
CA LEU A 136 -3.42 -36.58 26.60
C LEU A 136 -2.46 -35.40 26.77
N LYS A 137 -2.96 -34.26 27.25
CA LYS A 137 -2.17 -33.01 27.34
C LYS A 137 -1.49 -32.81 28.69
N HIS A 138 -2.07 -33.35 29.75
CA HIS A 138 -1.50 -33.22 31.08
C HIS A 138 -1.84 -34.42 31.95
N GLU A 139 -0.89 -34.85 32.77
CA GLU A 139 -1.07 -35.89 33.78
C GLU A 139 -0.45 -35.43 35.10
N ILE A 140 -1.20 -35.55 36.19
CA ILE A 140 -0.75 -35.23 37.54
C ILE A 140 -0.81 -36.51 38.38
N LYS A 141 0.32 -36.95 38.93
CA LYS A 141 0.42 -38.16 39.74
C LYS A 141 0.40 -37.85 41.24
N TYR A 142 -0.47 -38.53 41.96
CA TYR A 142 -0.69 -38.45 43.41
C TYR A 142 -0.29 -39.78 44.05
N SER A 143 0.22 -39.74 45.28
CA SER A 143 0.40 -40.97 46.05
C SER A 143 -0.97 -41.61 46.31
N ARG A 144 -1.03 -42.94 46.21
CA ARG A 144 -2.28 -43.68 46.46
C ARG A 144 -2.84 -43.47 47.87
N LYS A 145 -1.98 -43.09 48.82
CA LYS A 145 -2.39 -42.78 50.20
C LYS A 145 -3.16 -41.46 50.31
N ASP A 146 -2.88 -40.52 49.42
CA ASP A 146 -3.41 -39.17 49.50
C ASP A 146 -4.87 -39.12 49.02
N GLY A 147 -5.23 -39.98 48.06
CA GLY A 147 -6.58 -40.10 47.49
C GLY A 147 -7.11 -38.78 46.90
N VAL A 148 -7.15 -38.66 45.59
CA VAL A 148 -7.47 -37.37 44.93
C VAL A 148 -8.91 -37.29 44.41
N ARG A 149 -9.51 -36.11 44.54
CA ARG A 149 -10.72 -35.69 43.84
C ARG A 149 -10.49 -34.36 43.15
N PHE A 150 -11.30 -34.04 42.15
CA PHE A 150 -11.23 -32.75 41.48
C PHE A 150 -12.60 -32.23 41.06
N MET A 151 -12.66 -30.93 40.77
CA MET A 151 -13.72 -30.31 40.00
C MET A 151 -13.15 -29.22 39.09
N TRP A 152 -13.80 -29.01 37.95
CA TRP A 152 -13.56 -27.82 37.13
C TRP A 152 -14.26 -26.61 37.76
N ASP A 153 -13.65 -25.43 37.65
CA ASP A 153 -14.34 -24.19 37.99
C ASP A 153 -15.54 -23.99 37.02
N PRO A 154 -16.74 -23.68 37.54
CA PRO A 154 -17.94 -23.56 36.72
C PRO A 154 -17.92 -22.34 35.78
N THR A 155 -17.10 -21.33 36.08
CA THR A 155 -17.00 -20.07 35.34
C THR A 155 -15.70 -19.91 34.57
N LYS A 156 -14.61 -20.54 35.04
CA LYS A 156 -13.27 -20.41 34.47
C LYS A 156 -12.82 -21.74 33.86
N SER A 157 -12.92 -21.85 32.54
CA SER A 157 -12.70 -23.10 31.79
C SER A 157 -11.34 -23.78 31.99
N GLN A 158 -10.31 -23.02 32.32
CA GLN A 158 -8.94 -23.51 32.47
C GLN A 158 -8.52 -23.64 33.95
N GLN A 159 -9.45 -23.57 34.90
CA GLN A 159 -9.15 -23.75 36.32
C GLN A 159 -9.67 -25.10 36.83
N LEU A 160 -8.75 -25.87 37.40
CA LEU A 160 -9.01 -27.19 37.99
C LEU A 160 -8.69 -27.13 39.48
N ILE A 161 -9.66 -27.50 40.30
CA ILE A 161 -9.52 -27.53 41.76
C ILE A 161 -9.40 -29.00 42.17
N CYS A 162 -8.25 -29.39 42.71
CA CYS A 162 -7.99 -30.72 43.23
C CYS A 162 -7.92 -30.68 44.76
N TRP A 163 -8.38 -31.74 45.42
CA TRP A 163 -8.19 -31.91 46.85
C TRP A 163 -7.90 -33.37 47.20
N SER A 164 -7.08 -33.55 48.23
CA SER A 164 -6.71 -34.85 48.78
C SER A 164 -7.36 -35.13 50.15
N LEU A 165 -7.34 -36.38 50.58
CA LEU A 165 -7.90 -36.84 51.86
C LEU A 165 -7.19 -36.25 53.08
N ASP A 166 -5.96 -35.76 52.92
CA ASP A 166 -5.19 -35.05 53.95
C ASP A 166 -5.62 -33.58 54.15
N GLY A 167 -6.59 -33.11 53.36
CA GLY A 167 -7.12 -31.74 53.44
C GLY A 167 -6.36 -30.70 52.61
N GLN A 168 -5.37 -31.12 51.81
CA GLN A 168 -4.68 -30.22 50.88
C GLN A 168 -5.59 -29.90 49.69
N VAL A 169 -5.75 -28.60 49.40
CA VAL A 169 -6.50 -28.09 48.24
C VAL A 169 -5.53 -27.36 47.32
N THR A 170 -5.47 -27.80 46.06
CA THR A 170 -4.57 -27.27 45.03
C THR A 170 -5.40 -26.76 43.86
N VAL A 171 -5.18 -25.50 43.48
CA VAL A 171 -5.84 -24.87 42.33
C VAL A 171 -4.84 -24.77 41.18
N TYR A 172 -5.08 -25.53 40.12
CA TYR A 172 -4.32 -25.47 38.89
C TYR A 172 -4.97 -24.46 37.93
N LYS A 173 -4.18 -23.51 37.45
CA LYS A 173 -4.56 -22.57 36.39
C LYS A 173 -3.79 -22.94 35.13
N PHE A 174 -4.49 -23.51 34.15
CA PHE A 174 -3.91 -23.84 32.87
C PHE A 174 -4.03 -22.66 31.90
N PHE A 175 -3.15 -22.64 30.90
CA PHE A 175 -3.25 -21.78 29.74
C PHE A 175 -2.72 -22.53 28.53
N TRP A 176 -3.16 -22.14 27.34
CA TRP A 176 -2.65 -22.74 26.11
C TRP A 176 -1.32 -22.10 25.74
N VAL A 177 -0.28 -22.92 25.58
CA VAL A 177 0.99 -22.53 24.96
C VAL A 177 1.00 -23.07 23.54
N THR A 178 1.41 -22.24 22.59
CA THR A 178 1.59 -22.65 21.20
C THR A 178 2.62 -23.78 21.13
N ALA A 179 2.25 -24.89 20.49
CA ALA A 179 3.15 -26.03 20.30
C ALA A 179 4.22 -25.78 19.23
N ILE A 180 4.28 -24.58 18.65
CA ILE A 180 5.14 -24.24 17.51
C ILE A 180 6.28 -23.36 18.00
N THR A 181 7.50 -23.74 17.63
CA THR A 181 8.73 -23.00 17.97
C THR A 181 8.89 -21.76 17.09
N ASP A 182 9.86 -20.90 17.41
CA ASP A 182 10.14 -19.69 16.63
C ASP A 182 10.53 -20.02 15.18
N GLU A 183 11.16 -21.17 14.92
CA GLU A 183 11.46 -21.66 13.56
C GLU A 183 10.27 -22.37 12.89
N SER A 184 9.07 -22.27 13.45
CA SER A 184 7.86 -22.92 12.98
C SER A 184 7.87 -24.46 13.02
N ASN A 185 8.60 -25.07 13.97
CA ASN A 185 8.51 -26.51 14.19
C ASN A 185 7.39 -26.83 15.18
N ALA A 186 6.43 -27.69 14.81
CA ALA A 186 5.36 -28.13 15.70
C ALA A 186 5.80 -29.32 16.57
N LEU A 187 5.65 -29.18 17.88
CA LEU A 187 5.98 -30.15 18.93
C LEU A 187 4.72 -30.47 19.76
N VAL A 188 3.89 -31.38 19.26
CA VAL A 188 2.58 -31.65 19.86
C VAL A 188 2.67 -32.78 20.88
N ILE A 189 2.36 -32.47 22.15
CA ILE A 189 2.29 -33.48 23.22
C ILE A 189 1.06 -34.38 23.02
N ASP A 190 1.28 -35.69 23.04
CA ASP A 190 0.25 -36.73 23.14
C ASP A 190 0.66 -37.81 24.15
N GLY A 191 0.35 -37.56 25.43
CA GLY A 191 0.69 -38.45 26.53
C GLY A 191 2.19 -38.58 26.70
N SER A 192 2.70 -39.80 26.49
CA SER A 192 4.13 -40.08 26.56
C SER A 192 4.86 -39.84 25.23
N LYS A 193 4.19 -39.30 24.22
CA LYS A 193 4.79 -38.98 22.91
C LYS A 193 4.85 -37.48 22.68
N ILE A 194 5.90 -37.01 22.00
CA ILE A 194 5.94 -35.70 21.34
C ILE A 194 5.98 -35.94 19.84
N LEU A 195 4.97 -35.43 19.16
CA LEU A 195 4.82 -35.53 17.71
C LEU A 195 5.49 -34.32 17.06
N VAL A 196 6.50 -34.55 16.22
CA VAL A 196 7.33 -33.49 15.62
C VAL A 196 6.96 -33.29 14.15
N THR A 197 6.68 -32.06 13.75
CA THR A 197 6.40 -31.68 12.36
C THR A 197 7.09 -30.36 12.00
N PRO A 198 8.06 -30.34 11.07
CA PRO A 198 8.62 -29.09 10.56
C PRO A 198 7.66 -28.45 9.56
N LEU A 199 6.89 -27.44 9.99
CA LEU A 199 5.91 -26.78 9.14
C LEU A 199 6.48 -26.01 7.94
N PRO A 200 7.75 -25.53 7.94
CA PRO A 200 8.35 -24.97 6.73
C PRO A 200 8.45 -25.96 5.56
N VAL A 201 8.51 -27.27 5.87
CA VAL A 201 8.64 -28.34 4.86
C VAL A 201 7.30 -29.03 4.63
N PHE A 202 6.59 -29.38 5.71
CA PHE A 202 5.33 -30.14 5.66
C PHE A 202 4.22 -29.48 6.46
N LEU A 203 3.19 -28.99 5.78
CA LEU A 203 2.00 -28.41 6.42
C LEU A 203 0.99 -29.48 6.87
N MET A 204 1.41 -30.40 7.74
CA MET A 204 0.56 -31.50 8.21
C MET A 204 -0.15 -31.13 9.53
N PRO A 205 -1.50 -31.16 9.58
CA PRO A 205 -2.22 -30.97 10.83
C PRO A 205 -2.10 -32.22 11.73
N PRO A 206 -1.97 -32.06 13.06
CA PRO A 206 -2.06 -33.17 14.00
C PRO A 206 -3.39 -33.94 13.82
N PRO A 207 -3.45 -35.28 13.98
CA PRO A 207 -2.46 -36.16 14.58
C PRO A 207 -1.37 -36.64 13.63
N MET A 208 -1.33 -36.19 12.38
CA MET A 208 -0.22 -36.53 11.49
C MET A 208 1.05 -35.82 11.95
N TYR A 209 2.19 -36.47 11.76
CA TYR A 209 3.51 -35.97 12.13
C TYR A 209 4.59 -36.58 11.26
N LEU A 210 5.79 -35.98 11.27
CA LEU A 210 6.95 -36.49 10.55
C LEU A 210 7.61 -37.63 11.32
N PHE A 211 7.96 -37.42 12.59
CA PHE A 211 8.50 -38.44 13.49
C PHE A 211 8.04 -38.20 14.94
N SER A 212 8.18 -39.20 15.81
CA SER A 212 7.76 -39.07 17.22
C SER A 212 8.87 -39.43 18.20
N LEU A 213 8.91 -38.68 19.31
CA LEU A 213 9.77 -38.96 20.45
C LEU A 213 8.92 -39.60 21.56
N ASN A 214 9.31 -40.81 21.96
CA ASN A 214 8.64 -41.62 22.98
C ASN A 214 9.38 -41.47 24.31
N PHE A 215 8.63 -41.15 25.36
CA PHE A 215 9.12 -40.97 26.73
C PHE A 215 8.59 -42.07 27.66
N PRO A 216 9.26 -42.34 28.79
CA PRO A 216 8.84 -43.40 29.72
C PRO A 216 7.56 -43.08 30.51
N SER A 217 7.13 -41.82 30.57
CA SER A 217 5.91 -41.37 31.26
C SER A 217 5.30 -40.19 30.51
N ALA A 218 4.07 -39.78 30.83
CA ALA A 218 3.42 -38.66 30.15
C ALA A 218 4.22 -37.36 30.32
N VAL A 219 4.37 -36.62 29.22
CA VAL A 219 5.07 -35.33 29.19
C VAL A 219 4.16 -34.26 29.78
N ARG A 220 4.68 -33.47 30.72
CA ARG A 220 3.95 -32.36 31.35
C ARG A 220 4.35 -31.01 30.80
N GLU A 221 5.64 -30.83 30.58
CA GLU A 221 6.22 -29.57 30.15
C GLU A 221 7.39 -29.82 29.21
N VAL A 222 7.58 -28.93 28.25
CA VAL A 222 8.59 -29.03 27.21
C VAL A 222 9.23 -27.66 27.01
N ALA A 223 10.56 -27.64 26.89
CA ALA A 223 11.32 -26.47 26.49
C ALA A 223 12.15 -26.81 25.26
N PHE A 224 12.08 -25.98 24.24
CA PHE A 224 12.86 -26.14 23.02
C PHE A 224 13.88 -25.01 22.90
N TYR A 225 15.08 -25.36 22.45
CA TYR A 225 16.15 -24.44 22.14
C TYR A 225 16.60 -24.68 20.71
N SER A 226 16.62 -23.62 19.92
CA SER A 226 17.18 -23.61 18.59
C SER A 226 17.92 -22.30 18.37
N MET A 227 19.24 -22.36 18.44
CA MET A 227 20.13 -21.25 18.13
C MET A 227 21.45 -21.81 17.60
N ASN A 228 22.03 -21.16 16.59
CA ASN A 228 23.30 -21.54 15.96
C ASN A 228 23.32 -22.99 15.44
N GLY A 229 22.19 -23.49 14.94
CA GLY A 229 22.07 -24.84 14.38
C GLY A 229 22.03 -25.97 15.40
N LYS A 230 22.03 -25.68 16.71
CA LYS A 230 21.82 -26.67 17.77
C LYS A 230 20.36 -26.70 18.20
N ASN A 231 19.70 -27.84 17.97
CA ASN A 231 18.31 -28.05 18.34
C ASN A 231 18.24 -28.99 19.55
N ARG A 232 17.79 -28.50 20.70
CA ARG A 232 17.67 -29.29 21.92
C ARG A 232 16.27 -29.21 22.49
N LEU A 233 15.74 -30.36 22.88
CA LEU A 233 14.44 -30.53 23.49
C LEU A 233 14.64 -31.03 24.92
N ALA A 234 14.11 -30.30 25.90
CA ALA A 234 13.98 -30.79 27.27
C ALA A 234 12.50 -31.06 27.56
N ALA A 235 12.21 -32.21 28.15
CA ALA A 235 10.86 -32.60 28.54
C ALA A 235 10.84 -33.02 30.01
N LEU A 236 9.93 -32.42 30.79
CA LEU A 236 9.61 -32.88 32.13
C LEU A 236 8.43 -33.86 32.09
N LEU A 237 8.60 -35.00 32.74
CA LEU A 237 7.61 -36.06 32.77
C LEU A 237 6.76 -36.04 34.05
N SER A 238 5.61 -36.72 34.03
CA SER A 238 4.66 -36.81 35.15
C SER A 238 5.19 -37.54 36.39
N ASN A 239 6.26 -38.30 36.24
CA ASN A 239 7.00 -38.95 37.33
C ASN A 239 8.14 -38.08 37.91
N GLY A 240 8.32 -36.85 37.42
CA GLY A 240 9.37 -35.93 37.87
C GLY A 240 10.73 -36.11 37.21
N CYS A 241 10.87 -37.03 36.25
CA CYS A 241 12.10 -37.19 35.47
C CYS A 241 12.24 -36.09 34.40
N LEU A 242 13.45 -35.58 34.24
CA LEU A 242 13.84 -34.71 33.13
C LEU A 242 14.44 -35.58 32.02
N CYS A 243 14.00 -35.41 30.79
CA CYS A 243 14.55 -36.04 29.59
C CYS A 243 15.08 -34.96 28.65
N VAL A 244 16.20 -35.21 27.98
CA VAL A 244 16.78 -34.29 27.00
C VAL A 244 17.07 -35.06 25.71
N ALA A 245 16.69 -34.47 24.58
CA ALA A 245 17.01 -34.97 23.25
C ALA A 245 17.68 -33.87 22.42
N GLU A 246 18.77 -34.18 21.74
CA GLU A 246 19.40 -33.29 20.76
C GLU A 246 18.98 -33.73 19.35
N LEU A 247 18.30 -32.84 18.64
CA LEU A 247 17.83 -33.06 17.28
C LEU A 247 18.93 -32.63 16.29
N PRO A 248 19.07 -33.33 15.15
CA PRO A 248 19.97 -32.88 14.10
C PRO A 248 19.45 -31.58 13.45
N THR A 249 20.22 -31.03 12.52
CA THR A 249 19.80 -29.83 11.79
C THR A 249 18.51 -30.09 11.00
N PRO A 250 17.59 -29.11 10.90
CA PRO A 250 16.26 -29.32 10.32
C PRO A 250 16.28 -29.88 8.89
N ASP A 251 17.29 -29.53 8.09
CA ASP A 251 17.48 -30.01 6.71
C ASP A 251 17.57 -31.53 6.59
N THR A 252 17.94 -32.23 7.67
CA THR A 252 18.07 -33.69 7.69
C THR A 252 16.81 -34.41 8.16
N TRP A 253 15.79 -33.68 8.64
CA TRP A 253 14.63 -34.27 9.28
C TRP A 253 13.74 -35.07 8.32
N GLU A 254 13.78 -34.78 7.01
CA GLU A 254 13.09 -35.60 5.99
C GLU A 254 13.51 -37.09 6.08
N SER A 255 14.78 -37.36 6.40
CA SER A 255 15.28 -38.74 6.58
C SER A 255 14.73 -39.46 7.82
N LEU A 256 14.06 -38.72 8.72
CA LEU A 256 13.48 -39.24 9.96
C LEU A 256 11.99 -39.60 9.82
N GLU A 257 11.40 -39.40 8.64
CA GLU A 257 9.98 -39.68 8.39
C GLU A 257 9.55 -41.09 8.84
N GLY A 258 8.47 -41.15 9.62
CA GLY A 258 7.87 -42.37 10.14
C GLY A 258 8.63 -43.05 11.28
N LYS A 259 9.77 -42.51 11.74
CA LYS A 259 10.57 -43.13 12.81
C LYS A 259 10.06 -42.75 14.20
N GLU A 260 10.21 -43.68 15.14
CA GLU A 260 9.97 -43.44 16.56
C GLU A 260 11.28 -43.58 17.34
N PHE A 261 11.57 -42.62 18.22
CA PHE A 261 12.80 -42.61 19.03
C PHE A 261 12.46 -42.60 20.52
N SER A 262 13.07 -43.50 21.29
CA SER A 262 12.90 -43.55 22.74
C SER A 262 13.92 -42.65 23.43
N VAL A 263 13.46 -41.71 24.25
CA VAL A 263 14.31 -40.77 25.01
C VAL A 263 14.51 -41.27 26.43
N GLU A 264 15.76 -41.36 26.86
CA GLU A 264 16.10 -41.81 28.21
C GLU A 264 16.02 -40.67 29.24
N PRO A 265 15.70 -40.97 30.52
CA PRO A 265 15.73 -39.98 31.59
C PRO A 265 17.17 -39.56 31.92
N CYS A 266 17.37 -38.26 32.14
CA CYS A 266 18.65 -37.71 32.55
C CYS A 266 19.05 -38.23 33.94
N ALA A 267 20.30 -38.65 34.09
CA ALA A 267 20.85 -39.01 35.38
C ALA A 267 21.07 -37.75 36.22
N SER A 268 20.40 -37.65 37.37
CA SER A 268 20.53 -36.54 38.32
C SER A 268 20.85 -37.06 39.73
N ALA A 269 21.80 -36.42 40.40
CA ALA A 269 22.19 -36.78 41.77
C ALA A 269 21.27 -36.17 42.84
N THR A 270 20.44 -35.19 42.46
CA THR A 270 19.54 -34.46 43.36
C THR A 270 18.11 -34.55 42.84
N PRO A 271 17.10 -34.69 43.71
CA PRO A 271 15.71 -34.64 43.29
C PRO A 271 15.39 -33.24 42.76
N LEU A 272 14.98 -33.18 41.50
CA LEU A 272 14.68 -31.95 40.79
C LEU A 272 13.33 -31.32 41.27
N GLY A 273 12.41 -32.16 41.77
CA GLY A 273 11.05 -31.77 42.15
C GLY A 273 10.12 -31.67 40.94
N SER A 274 8.88 -31.18 41.15
CA SER A 274 7.97 -30.85 40.05
C SER A 274 8.28 -29.44 39.56
N PHE A 275 8.48 -29.27 38.24
CA PHE A 275 8.55 -27.93 37.66
C PHE A 275 7.16 -27.41 37.29
N VAL A 276 7.07 -26.08 37.30
CA VAL A 276 5.92 -25.29 36.87
C VAL A 276 6.26 -24.57 35.56
N HIS A 277 7.52 -24.09 35.44
CA HIS A 277 8.07 -23.44 34.26
C HIS A 277 9.45 -24.02 33.95
N LEU A 278 9.75 -24.26 32.68
CA LEU A 278 11.03 -24.75 32.17
C LEU A 278 11.47 -23.96 30.93
N ILE A 279 12.68 -23.42 30.94
CA ILE A 279 13.23 -22.70 29.79
C ILE A 279 14.75 -22.89 29.65
N TRP A 280 15.24 -22.73 28.43
CA TRP A 280 16.67 -22.72 28.14
C TRP A 280 17.28 -21.32 28.30
N LEU A 281 18.41 -21.23 29.00
CA LEU A 281 19.22 -20.00 29.12
C LEU A 281 20.41 -19.98 28.17
N ASP A 282 20.96 -21.17 27.92
CA ASP A 282 22.09 -21.47 27.04
C ASP A 282 21.95 -22.96 26.66
N PRO A 283 22.62 -23.52 25.64
CA PRO A 283 22.37 -24.90 25.23
C PRO A 283 22.74 -25.91 26.32
N HIS A 284 23.50 -25.52 27.33
CA HIS A 284 23.92 -26.36 28.46
C HIS A 284 23.25 -25.99 29.79
N VAL A 285 22.40 -24.96 29.82
CA VAL A 285 21.83 -24.44 31.06
C VAL A 285 20.32 -24.26 30.91
N LEU A 286 19.57 -24.96 31.77
CA LEU A 286 18.13 -24.80 31.93
C LEU A 286 17.83 -23.96 33.17
N LEU A 287 16.80 -23.14 33.09
CA LEU A 287 16.18 -22.48 34.22
C LEU A 287 14.81 -23.10 34.45
N ALA A 288 14.59 -23.58 35.67
CA ALA A 288 13.33 -24.19 36.06
C ALA A 288 12.76 -23.49 37.28
N VAL A 289 11.44 -23.24 37.27
CA VAL A 289 10.71 -22.87 38.47
C VAL A 289 10.12 -24.14 39.04
N SER A 290 10.75 -24.63 40.10
CA SER A 290 10.32 -25.81 40.83
C SER A 290 9.42 -25.44 42.00
N HIS A 291 8.56 -26.37 42.40
CA HIS A 291 7.84 -26.27 43.66
C HIS A 291 8.09 -27.52 44.51
N HIS A 292 8.37 -27.31 45.80
CA HIS A 292 8.51 -28.37 46.81
C HIS A 292 7.44 -28.20 47.89
N GLY A 293 6.66 -29.24 48.19
CA GLY A 293 5.65 -29.21 49.29
C GLY A 293 4.23 -29.67 48.97
N PHE A 294 3.87 -29.87 47.69
CA PHE A 294 2.66 -30.62 47.32
C PHE A 294 3.09 -32.08 47.07
N ASN A 295 2.39 -33.06 47.64
CA ASN A 295 2.78 -34.50 47.56
C ASN A 295 2.67 -35.11 46.14
N HIS A 296 2.38 -34.31 45.14
CA HIS A 296 2.20 -34.75 43.76
C HIS A 296 3.59 -34.90 43.13
N SER A 297 3.83 -36.03 42.49
CA SER A 297 5.08 -36.49 41.82
C SER A 297 6.21 -37.13 42.64
N ASN A 298 6.14 -37.30 43.97
CA ASN A 298 7.19 -37.98 44.75
C ASN A 298 7.06 -39.52 44.82
N CYS A 299 6.37 -40.16 43.87
CA CYS A 299 6.05 -41.60 43.94
C CYS A 299 7.29 -42.54 43.91
N TYR A 300 8.47 -42.07 43.53
CA TYR A 300 9.68 -42.90 43.40
C TYR A 300 10.87 -42.50 44.30
N PHE A 301 10.81 -41.35 44.98
CA PHE A 301 11.89 -40.91 45.87
C PHE A 301 11.40 -40.92 47.32
N GLN A 302 11.83 -41.91 48.09
CA GLN A 302 11.84 -41.82 49.55
C GLN A 302 12.88 -40.76 49.94
N PRO A 303 12.52 -39.68 50.65
CA PRO A 303 13.52 -38.79 51.19
C PRO A 303 14.40 -39.56 52.17
N SER A 304 15.72 -39.50 51.98
CA SER A 304 16.66 -39.85 53.04
C SER A 304 16.33 -38.96 54.25
N SER A 305 16.34 -39.55 55.44
CA SER A 305 15.69 -39.02 56.64
C SER A 305 16.33 -37.77 57.27
N ASN A 306 17.14 -36.99 56.54
CA ASN A 306 17.96 -35.90 57.09
C ASN A 306 17.99 -34.59 56.27
N GLU A 307 17.17 -34.39 55.23
CA GLU A 307 17.10 -33.09 54.54
C GLU A 307 15.87 -32.28 55.02
N ASP A 308 16.12 -31.05 55.48
CA ASP A 308 15.10 -30.07 55.86
C ASP A 308 13.99 -30.01 54.81
N ARG A 309 12.72 -30.09 55.25
CA ARG A 309 11.54 -30.04 54.36
C ARG A 309 11.53 -28.71 53.59
N LEU A 310 12.10 -28.71 52.38
CA LEU A 310 12.01 -27.61 51.43
C LEU A 310 10.53 -27.42 51.08
N LEU A 311 9.97 -26.27 51.47
CA LEU A 311 8.58 -25.89 51.22
C LEU A 311 8.57 -24.54 50.49
N GLY A 312 7.90 -24.47 49.34
CA GLY A 312 7.74 -23.25 48.54
C GLY A 312 8.22 -23.38 47.09
N PHE A 313 8.20 -22.26 46.38
CA PHE A 313 8.68 -22.15 45.00
C PHE A 313 10.18 -21.81 44.99
N TYR A 314 10.94 -22.52 44.16
CA TYR A 314 12.37 -22.30 44.00
C TYR A 314 12.72 -22.14 42.53
N LEU A 315 13.54 -21.14 42.24
CA LEU A 315 14.21 -20.99 40.96
C LEU A 315 15.47 -21.85 40.96
N GLN A 316 15.58 -22.79 40.02
CA GLN A 316 16.71 -23.72 39.90
C GLN A 316 17.41 -23.54 38.55
N GLU A 317 18.73 -23.40 38.58
CA GLU A 317 19.58 -23.46 37.41
C GLU A 317 20.17 -24.87 37.30
N ILE A 318 19.98 -25.51 36.14
CA ILE A 318 20.33 -26.91 35.89
C ILE A 318 21.33 -26.95 34.74
N GLU A 319 22.55 -27.35 35.04
CA GLU A 319 23.61 -27.60 34.06
C GLU A 319 23.47 -29.01 33.47
N LEU A 320 23.60 -29.09 32.15
CA LEU A 320 23.49 -30.31 31.37
C LEU A 320 24.81 -30.68 30.70
N SER A 321 25.24 -31.92 30.91
CA SER A 321 26.40 -32.52 30.25
C SER A 321 26.01 -33.86 29.61
N CYS A 322 26.35 -34.06 28.34
CA CYS A 322 26.18 -35.34 27.65
C CYS A 322 27.49 -36.13 27.71
N SER A 323 27.42 -37.42 28.06
CA SER A 323 28.59 -38.32 28.06
C SER A 323 28.86 -38.95 26.69
N GLU A 324 27.90 -38.88 25.77
CA GLU A 324 28.02 -39.43 24.41
C GLU A 324 28.51 -38.34 23.43
N ASP A 325 29.43 -38.73 22.53
CA ASP A 325 29.88 -37.86 21.46
C ASP A 325 28.76 -37.67 20.42
N ASN A 326 28.41 -36.42 20.12
CA ASN A 326 27.41 -36.10 19.12
C ASN A 326 27.86 -36.56 17.73
N VAL A 327 27.15 -37.53 17.15
CA VAL A 327 27.33 -37.92 15.74
C VAL A 327 26.50 -37.00 14.85
N PRO A 328 27.10 -36.24 13.92
CA PRO A 328 26.36 -35.33 13.05
C PRO A 328 25.30 -36.07 12.22
N GLY A 329 24.06 -35.58 12.23
CA GLY A 329 22.94 -36.16 11.48
C GLY A 329 22.16 -37.27 12.20
N LEU A 330 22.59 -37.69 13.39
CA LEU A 330 21.86 -38.61 14.27
C LEU A 330 21.28 -37.87 15.48
N LEU A 331 20.20 -38.44 16.01
CA LEU A 331 19.45 -37.92 17.13
C LEU A 331 20.06 -38.47 18.45
N THR A 332 20.49 -37.60 19.36
CA THR A 332 21.05 -38.03 20.66
C THR A 332 19.94 -38.08 21.71
N CYS A 333 19.59 -39.28 22.18
CA CYS A 333 18.48 -39.53 23.11
C CYS A 333 18.90 -40.07 24.49
N SER A 334 20.17 -40.36 24.69
CA SER A 334 20.74 -40.98 25.88
C SER A 334 22.00 -40.23 26.36
N GLY A 335 22.52 -40.61 27.53
CA GLY A 335 23.80 -40.08 28.03
C GLY A 335 23.76 -38.69 28.68
N TRP A 336 22.57 -38.13 28.92
CA TRP A 336 22.44 -36.80 29.54
C TRP A 336 22.51 -36.85 31.07
N HIS A 337 23.34 -36.00 31.65
CA HIS A 337 23.46 -35.78 33.09
C HIS A 337 23.00 -34.37 33.46
N ALA A 338 22.16 -34.27 34.50
CA ALA A 338 21.62 -33.01 34.99
C ALA A 338 22.14 -32.71 36.41
N LYS A 339 22.73 -31.53 36.60
CA LYS A 339 23.26 -31.05 37.88
C LYS A 339 22.67 -29.70 38.23
N VAL A 340 22.06 -29.57 39.40
CA VAL A 340 21.58 -28.28 39.92
C VAL A 340 22.78 -27.45 40.38
N SER A 341 23.03 -26.32 39.70
CA SER A 341 24.16 -25.42 39.98
C SER A 341 23.79 -24.29 40.93
N TYR A 342 22.56 -23.76 40.82
CA TYR A 342 22.05 -22.66 41.63
C TYR A 342 20.58 -22.91 42.02
N ARG A 343 20.21 -22.56 43.26
CA ARG A 343 18.83 -22.69 43.77
C ARG A 343 18.51 -21.49 44.66
N ASN A 344 17.43 -20.76 44.35
CA ASN A 344 16.97 -19.61 45.12
C ASN A 344 15.48 -19.74 45.49
N LEU A 345 15.12 -19.37 46.72
CA LEU A 345 13.73 -19.37 47.18
C LEU A 345 12.99 -18.14 46.61
N LEU A 346 11.78 -18.35 46.13
CA LEU A 346 10.94 -17.30 45.56
C LEU A 346 9.87 -16.87 46.58
N GLU A 347 9.75 -15.57 46.84
CA GLU A 347 8.77 -15.00 47.77
C GLU A 347 7.34 -14.93 47.19
N GLY A 348 7.19 -15.10 45.87
CA GLY A 348 5.91 -14.99 45.17
C GLY A 348 5.71 -16.04 44.08
N LEU A 349 4.47 -16.17 43.60
CA LEU A 349 4.10 -17.09 42.52
C LEU A 349 4.59 -16.55 41.18
N VAL A 350 5.32 -17.37 40.43
CA VAL A 350 5.76 -17.07 39.06
C VAL A 350 4.67 -17.43 38.07
N ILE A 351 4.24 -16.46 37.28
CA ILE A 351 3.21 -16.64 36.25
C ILE A 351 3.82 -17.08 34.92
N GLY A 352 5.00 -16.57 34.56
CA GLY A 352 5.68 -16.90 33.32
C GLY A 352 7.16 -16.55 33.32
N VAL A 353 7.92 -17.19 32.44
CA VAL A 353 9.35 -16.96 32.22
C VAL A 353 9.62 -16.85 30.72
N ALA A 354 10.41 -15.87 30.30
CA ALA A 354 10.84 -15.72 28.91
C ALA A 354 12.35 -15.51 28.82
N PRO A 355 13.03 -16.01 27.78
CA PRO A 355 14.47 -15.89 27.67
C PRO A 355 14.84 -14.45 27.26
N ASN A 356 16.04 -13.99 27.61
CA ASN A 356 16.51 -12.68 27.14
C ASN A 356 17.26 -12.84 25.81
N PRO A 357 16.74 -12.33 24.68
CA PRO A 357 17.42 -12.46 23.40
C PRO A 357 18.71 -11.62 23.29
N ALA A 358 18.87 -10.57 24.11
CA ALA A 358 20.04 -9.68 24.04
C ALA A 358 21.22 -10.14 24.91
N LYS A 359 20.97 -10.81 26.03
CA LYS A 359 22.01 -11.23 26.98
C LYS A 359 21.95 -12.75 27.20
N ARG A 360 23.05 -13.43 26.89
CA ARG A 360 23.18 -14.88 27.17
C ARG A 360 23.04 -15.16 28.66
N SER A 361 22.51 -16.34 28.98
CA SER A 361 22.34 -16.81 30.35
C SER A 361 21.48 -15.91 31.25
N SER A 362 20.50 -15.23 30.66
CA SER A 362 19.53 -14.42 31.39
C SER A 362 18.11 -14.63 30.89
N ALA A 363 17.13 -14.40 31.77
CA ALA A 363 15.72 -14.57 31.49
C ALA A 363 14.89 -13.55 32.27
N PHE A 364 13.71 -13.22 31.78
CA PHE A 364 12.73 -12.40 32.47
C PHE A 364 11.73 -13.29 33.19
N VAL A 365 11.52 -13.02 34.48
CA VAL A 365 10.61 -13.78 35.36
C VAL A 365 9.46 -12.87 35.77
N GLN A 366 8.24 -13.26 35.42
CA GLN A 366 7.02 -12.55 35.78
C GLN A 366 6.40 -13.12 37.05
N PHE A 367 6.16 -12.27 38.04
CA PHE A 367 5.41 -12.58 39.25
C PHE A 367 3.94 -12.18 39.13
N ASP A 368 3.12 -12.72 40.03
CA ASP A 368 1.72 -12.31 40.15
C ASP A 368 1.60 -10.80 40.40
N GLY A 369 0.63 -10.16 39.75
CA GLY A 369 0.47 -8.70 39.70
C GLY A 369 1.14 -8.02 38.50
N GLY A 370 1.93 -8.74 37.70
CA GLY A 370 2.53 -8.19 36.47
C GLY A 370 3.93 -7.60 36.64
N GLU A 371 4.55 -7.78 37.81
CA GLU A 371 5.95 -7.39 38.01
C GLU A 371 6.88 -8.37 37.29
N VAL A 372 7.86 -7.84 36.54
CA VAL A 372 8.85 -8.64 35.82
C VAL A 372 10.25 -8.25 36.26
N PHE A 373 11.07 -9.26 36.57
CA PHE A 373 12.46 -9.08 36.98
C PHE A 373 13.40 -9.83 36.04
N GLU A 374 14.59 -9.27 35.81
CA GLU A 374 15.65 -9.95 35.06
C GLU A 374 16.43 -10.88 36.01
N TYR A 375 16.44 -12.16 35.68
CA TYR A 375 17.33 -13.16 36.24
C TYR A 375 18.60 -13.25 35.40
N THR A 376 19.76 -13.17 36.05
CA THR A 376 21.05 -13.45 35.42
C THR A 376 21.73 -14.62 36.13
N SER A 377 22.21 -15.61 35.37
CA SER A 377 22.97 -16.74 35.90
C SER A 377 24.06 -16.27 36.86
N LYS A 378 24.19 -16.95 38.01
CA LYS A 378 25.14 -16.66 39.11
C LYS A 378 24.94 -15.35 39.89
N LEU A 379 24.30 -14.33 39.31
CA LEU A 379 23.98 -13.04 39.96
C LEU A 379 22.61 -13.05 40.65
N GLY A 380 21.72 -13.98 40.26
CA GLY A 380 20.39 -14.10 40.83
C GLY A 380 19.37 -13.13 40.20
N ILE A 381 18.29 -12.86 40.93
CA ILE A 381 17.25 -11.90 40.49
C ILE A 381 17.70 -10.49 40.87
N ASN A 382 17.96 -9.65 39.87
CA ASN A 382 18.29 -8.24 40.11
C ASN A 382 17.01 -7.40 40.16
N LYS A 383 16.75 -6.74 41.30
CA LYS A 383 15.82 -5.59 41.34
C LYS A 383 16.50 -4.44 40.60
N LEU A 384 16.07 -4.14 39.37
CA LEU A 384 16.64 -3.03 38.59
C LEU A 384 16.50 -1.69 39.33
N ASP A 385 17.59 -0.92 39.41
CA ASP A 385 17.56 0.51 39.76
C ASP A 385 16.95 1.30 38.57
N PHE A 386 15.82 1.97 38.80
CA PHE A 386 14.87 2.40 37.75
C PHE A 386 15.31 3.61 36.92
N LYS A 387 15.52 3.40 35.61
CA LYS A 387 15.21 4.38 34.53
C LYS A 387 14.26 3.84 33.44
N HIS A 388 13.85 2.57 33.49
CA HIS A 388 12.97 1.95 32.50
C HIS A 388 11.64 1.51 33.13
N ASP A 389 10.64 2.40 33.11
CA ASP A 389 9.26 2.12 33.54
C ASP A 389 8.50 1.19 32.54
N GLU A 390 9.20 0.70 31.51
CA GLU A 390 8.68 -0.08 30.37
C GLU A 390 8.63 -1.61 30.60
N LEU A 391 9.31 -2.15 31.63
CA LEU A 391 9.46 -3.60 31.84
C LEU A 391 8.47 -4.19 32.87
N ARG A 392 7.27 -3.61 32.99
CA ARG A 392 6.23 -4.09 33.91
C ARG A 392 4.90 -4.17 33.19
N PHE A 393 4.11 -5.20 33.44
CA PHE A 393 2.74 -5.28 32.92
C PHE A 393 1.74 -4.61 33.87
N SER A 394 0.59 -4.22 33.33
CA SER A 394 -0.52 -3.69 34.14
C SER A 394 -1.33 -4.80 34.84
N SER A 395 -1.18 -6.05 34.41
CA SER A 395 -1.79 -7.24 35.01
C SER A 395 -0.93 -8.49 34.77
N SER A 396 -1.21 -9.56 35.53
CA SER A 396 -0.64 -10.89 35.28
C SER A 396 -0.98 -11.35 33.85
N CYS A 397 0.04 -11.69 33.07
CA CYS A 397 -0.07 -12.12 31.69
C CYS A 397 0.27 -13.62 31.65
N SER A 398 -0.66 -14.44 31.17
CA SER A 398 -0.46 -15.90 31.11
C SER A 398 0.58 -16.30 30.07
N TRP A 399 0.73 -15.47 29.03
CA TRP A 399 1.73 -15.66 28.00
C TRP A 399 2.61 -14.41 27.91
N MET A 400 3.92 -14.59 27.92
CA MET A 400 4.91 -13.52 27.85
C MET A 400 6.01 -13.90 26.87
N ASN A 401 6.46 -12.95 26.06
CA ASN A 401 7.63 -13.11 25.21
C ASN A 401 8.41 -11.79 25.11
N VAL A 402 9.72 -11.88 24.90
CA VAL A 402 10.63 -10.73 24.83
C VAL A 402 11.29 -10.74 23.46
N VAL A 403 11.21 -9.63 22.75
CA VAL A 403 11.74 -9.53 21.40
C VAL A 403 12.77 -8.41 21.29
N LEU A 404 13.79 -8.65 20.47
CA LEU A 404 14.79 -7.65 20.11
C LEU A 404 14.30 -6.86 18.89
N VAL A 405 14.35 -5.53 19.01
CA VAL A 405 13.78 -4.61 18.02
C VAL A 405 14.80 -3.52 17.68
N GLY A 406 14.88 -3.15 16.41
CA GLY A 406 15.63 -1.98 15.93
C GLY A 406 16.67 -2.32 14.86
N VAL A 407 16.65 -1.56 13.76
CA VAL A 407 17.61 -1.69 12.64
C VAL A 407 18.74 -0.66 12.76
N THR A 408 18.57 0.37 13.58
CA THR A 408 19.57 1.41 13.86
C THR A 408 19.90 1.40 15.35
N GLU A 409 21.19 1.30 15.67
CA GLU A 409 21.66 1.19 17.05
C GLU A 409 21.16 2.35 17.95
N PRO A 410 20.81 2.07 19.22
CA PRO A 410 20.90 0.77 19.90
C PRO A 410 19.60 -0.06 19.80
N SER A 411 19.76 -1.38 19.63
CA SER A 411 18.67 -2.36 19.67
C SER A 411 17.94 -2.31 21.03
N LYS A 412 16.62 -2.19 20.98
CA LYS A 412 15.74 -2.06 22.15
C LYS A 412 15.01 -3.38 22.42
N LEU A 413 14.89 -3.75 23.68
CA LEU A 413 14.07 -4.89 24.12
C LEU A 413 12.62 -4.43 24.31
N LEU A 414 11.68 -5.13 23.69
CA LEU A 414 10.25 -4.95 23.95
C LEU A 414 9.65 -6.20 24.59
N LEU A 415 8.87 -5.98 25.64
CA LEU A 415 8.21 -7.04 26.40
C LEU A 415 6.73 -7.11 26.02
N PHE A 416 6.29 -8.26 25.50
CA PHE A 416 4.91 -8.51 25.11
C PHE A 416 4.26 -9.49 26.08
N GLY A 417 3.01 -9.23 26.48
CA GLY A 417 2.25 -10.09 27.38
C GLY A 417 0.78 -10.16 27.00
N LEU A 418 0.19 -11.35 27.00
CA LEU A 418 -1.25 -11.55 26.80
C LEU A 418 -1.88 -12.04 28.09
N ASP A 419 -2.89 -11.30 28.56
CA ASP A 419 -3.67 -11.69 29.74
C ASP A 419 -4.85 -12.62 29.41
N ASP A 420 -5.45 -13.17 30.45
CA ASP A 420 -6.60 -14.08 30.40
C ASP A 420 -7.86 -13.42 29.80
N MET A 421 -7.96 -12.09 29.87
CA MET A 421 -9.03 -11.31 29.26
C MET A 421 -8.82 -11.07 27.76
N GLY A 422 -7.65 -11.42 27.20
CA GLY A 422 -7.29 -11.22 25.80
C GLY A 422 -6.80 -9.80 25.50
N ARG A 423 -6.24 -9.11 26.49
CA ARG A 423 -5.54 -7.83 26.29
C ARG A 423 -4.06 -8.10 26.07
N LEU A 424 -3.54 -7.63 24.94
CA LEU A 424 -2.13 -7.67 24.58
C LEU A 424 -1.44 -6.41 25.11
N HIS A 425 -0.47 -6.59 25.98
CA HIS A 425 0.34 -5.56 26.63
C HIS A 425 1.71 -5.47 25.97
N VAL A 426 2.22 -4.24 25.85
CA VAL A 426 3.62 -3.92 25.52
C VAL A 426 4.16 -3.09 26.67
N GLY A 427 4.96 -3.71 27.54
CA GLY A 427 5.28 -3.13 28.84
C GLY A 427 4.00 -2.77 29.61
N ARG A 428 3.88 -1.53 30.06
CA ARG A 428 2.67 -1.06 30.77
C ARG A 428 1.50 -0.69 29.86
N LYS A 429 1.72 -0.53 28.54
CA LYS A 429 0.69 -0.07 27.60
C LYS A 429 -0.12 -1.25 27.08
N ILE A 430 -1.45 -1.11 27.02
CA ILE A 430 -2.33 -2.06 26.33
C ILE A 430 -2.33 -1.68 24.85
N LEU A 431 -1.86 -2.58 23.99
CA LEU A 431 -1.83 -2.41 22.54
C LEU A 431 -3.15 -2.82 21.89
N CYS A 432 -3.74 -3.93 22.33
CA CYS A 432 -4.98 -4.47 21.78
C CYS A 432 -5.81 -5.10 22.90
N SER A 433 -7.11 -4.81 22.99
CA SER A 433 -7.98 -5.30 24.07
C SER A 433 -8.80 -6.54 23.71
N ASN A 434 -8.80 -6.93 22.44
CA ASN A 434 -9.57 -8.04 21.87
C ASN A 434 -8.67 -9.04 21.14
N CYS A 435 -7.42 -9.22 21.58
CA CYS A 435 -6.48 -10.16 21.00
C CYS A 435 -6.92 -11.61 21.30
N SER A 436 -6.87 -12.48 20.28
CA SER A 436 -7.12 -13.92 20.40
C SER A 436 -5.83 -14.73 20.38
N SER A 437 -4.87 -14.34 19.54
CA SER A 437 -3.55 -14.96 19.38
C SER A 437 -2.62 -14.00 18.65
N PHE A 438 -1.31 -14.13 18.84
CA PHE A 438 -0.32 -13.32 18.15
C PHE A 438 0.99 -14.08 17.97
N SER A 439 1.80 -13.61 17.02
CA SER A 439 3.13 -14.13 16.72
C SER A 439 4.00 -13.02 16.13
N PHE A 440 5.28 -13.30 15.91
CA PHE A 440 6.27 -12.32 15.46
C PHE A 440 6.85 -12.72 14.12
N TYR A 441 7.23 -11.74 13.31
CA TYR A 441 7.90 -11.97 12.03
C TYR A 441 9.22 -11.20 11.96
N SER A 442 10.24 -11.90 11.45
CA SER A 442 11.57 -11.36 11.16
C SER A 442 11.87 -11.55 9.69
N ASN A 443 12.34 -10.48 9.06
CA ASN A 443 12.84 -10.48 7.70
C ASN A 443 14.39 -10.49 7.67
N LEU A 444 15.03 -10.13 8.79
CA LEU A 444 16.48 -9.97 8.89
C LEU A 444 17.11 -11.23 9.49
N ALA A 445 18.34 -11.52 9.04
CA ALA A 445 19.11 -12.66 9.55
C ALA A 445 19.49 -12.53 11.04
N ASP A 446 19.43 -11.33 11.60
CA ASP A 446 19.88 -11.02 12.97
C ASP A 446 18.83 -11.27 14.07
N ASN A 447 17.82 -12.10 13.81
CA ASN A 447 16.69 -12.36 14.73
C ASN A 447 15.93 -11.10 15.21
N VAL A 448 16.10 -9.96 14.54
CA VAL A 448 15.41 -8.71 14.86
C VAL A 448 13.97 -8.79 14.35
N ILE A 449 13.02 -8.68 15.26
CA ILE A 449 11.61 -8.71 14.90
C ILE A 449 11.23 -7.40 14.20
N THR A 450 10.64 -7.56 13.02
CA THR A 450 10.23 -6.44 12.15
C THR A 450 8.74 -6.17 12.23
N HIS A 451 7.93 -7.21 12.39
CA HIS A 451 6.47 -7.10 12.42
C HIS A 451 5.86 -7.93 13.55
N LEU A 452 4.77 -7.42 14.12
CA LEU A 452 3.86 -8.13 15.00
C LEU A 452 2.63 -8.58 14.20
N ILE A 453 2.29 -9.86 14.29
CA ILE A 453 1.11 -10.46 13.66
C ILE A 453 0.11 -10.74 14.78
N LEU A 454 -1.05 -10.11 14.72
CA LEU A 454 -2.09 -10.28 15.75
C LEU A 454 -3.42 -10.67 15.11
N ALA A 455 -4.08 -11.66 15.69
CA ALA A 455 -5.46 -12.00 15.39
C ALA A 455 -6.36 -11.51 16.53
N THR A 456 -7.52 -10.99 16.16
CA THR A 456 -8.51 -10.47 17.10
C THR A 456 -9.66 -11.46 17.30
N LYS A 457 -10.43 -11.26 18.37
CA LYS A 457 -11.69 -11.97 18.65
C LYS A 457 -12.81 -11.68 17.63
N GLN A 458 -12.60 -10.71 16.73
CA GLN A 458 -13.48 -10.40 15.60
C GLN A 458 -13.07 -11.14 14.32
N ASP A 459 -12.14 -12.09 14.40
CA ASP A 459 -11.62 -12.85 13.27
C ASP A 459 -10.91 -11.97 12.23
N LEU A 460 -10.22 -10.93 12.70
CA LEU A 460 -9.39 -10.03 11.88
C LEU A 460 -7.92 -10.26 12.21
N LEU A 461 -7.10 -10.34 11.16
CA LEU A 461 -5.64 -10.45 11.24
C LEU A 461 -5.00 -9.11 10.87
N PHE A 462 -4.16 -8.58 11.76
CA PHE A 462 -3.39 -7.35 11.53
C PHE A 462 -1.90 -7.66 11.49
N ILE A 463 -1.19 -6.92 10.64
CA ILE A 463 0.26 -6.99 10.48
C ILE A 463 0.82 -5.61 10.79
N VAL A 464 1.35 -5.47 11.99
CA VAL A 464 1.78 -4.21 12.58
C VAL A 464 3.29 -4.11 12.41
N ASP A 465 3.77 -2.99 11.88
CA ASP A 465 5.20 -2.70 11.86
C ASP A 465 5.65 -2.35 13.29
N ILE A 466 6.76 -2.92 13.75
CA ILE A 466 7.26 -2.58 15.08
C ILE A 466 7.70 -1.11 15.15
N GLY A 467 8.10 -0.50 14.03
CA GLY A 467 8.34 0.94 13.94
C GLY A 467 7.13 1.76 14.38
N ASP A 468 5.92 1.38 13.97
CA ASP A 468 4.67 2.06 14.37
C ASP A 468 4.45 1.98 15.89
N ILE A 469 4.84 0.86 16.52
CA ILE A 469 4.75 0.67 17.97
C ILE A 469 5.74 1.59 18.70
N LEU A 470 6.97 1.68 18.21
CA LEU A 470 8.03 2.52 18.80
C LEU A 470 7.74 4.02 18.64
N HIS A 471 7.16 4.43 17.52
CA HIS A 471 6.83 5.84 17.23
C HIS A 471 5.47 6.26 17.81
N GLY A 472 4.67 5.32 18.31
CA GLY A 472 3.37 5.60 18.95
C GLY A 472 2.24 5.92 17.96
N GLU A 473 2.39 5.56 16.69
CA GLU A 473 1.46 5.92 15.60
C GLU A 473 0.29 4.93 15.43
N LEU A 474 0.14 3.98 16.36
CA LEU A 474 -0.82 2.86 16.30
C LEU A 474 -2.30 3.29 16.19
N GLU A 475 -2.69 4.36 16.90
CA GLU A 475 -4.09 4.81 16.95
C GLU A 475 -4.55 5.41 15.62
N LEU A 476 -3.64 6.11 14.92
CA LEU A 476 -3.90 6.73 13.61
C LEU A 476 -3.94 5.69 12.48
N THR A 477 -3.21 4.59 12.63
CA THR A 477 -2.98 3.61 11.56
C THR A 477 -3.88 2.38 11.67
N TYR A 478 -4.23 1.92 12.87
CA TYR A 478 -4.96 0.66 13.07
C TYR A 478 -6.29 0.78 13.83
N GLU A 479 -6.78 2.01 14.09
CA GLU A 479 -8.11 2.27 14.70
C GLU A 479 -8.40 1.42 15.95
N ASN A 480 -7.41 1.25 16.84
CA ASN A 480 -7.51 0.43 18.05
C ASN A 480 -7.84 -1.07 17.82
N PHE A 481 -7.56 -1.60 16.62
CA PHE A 481 -7.79 -3.01 16.27
C PHE A 481 -9.26 -3.46 16.40
N ILE A 482 -10.20 -2.53 16.23
CA ILE A 482 -11.65 -2.76 16.29
C ILE A 482 -12.27 -2.26 14.99
N HIS A 483 -12.98 -3.13 14.26
CA HIS A 483 -13.72 -2.70 13.08
C HIS A 483 -15.18 -2.39 13.46
N VAL A 484 -15.54 -1.09 13.46
CA VAL A 484 -16.93 -0.66 13.61
C VAL A 484 -17.57 -0.67 12.21
N GLY A 485 -18.44 -1.64 11.97
CA GLY A 485 -18.98 -1.95 10.64
C GLY A 485 -19.81 -0.83 10.00
N ASN A 486 -19.16 0.16 9.39
CA ASN A 486 -19.74 1.01 8.35
C ASN A 486 -19.52 0.35 6.98
N LYS A 487 -20.33 -0.68 6.70
CA LYS A 487 -20.35 -1.34 5.38
C LYS A 487 -20.84 -0.36 4.32
N ARG A 488 -19.94 0.12 3.44
CA ARG A 488 -20.14 0.23 1.96
C ARG A 488 -19.25 1.26 1.23
N ARG A 489 -18.23 1.90 1.83
CA ARG A 489 -17.33 2.80 1.06
C ARG A 489 -15.82 2.55 1.15
N GLU A 490 -15.35 1.60 1.94
CA GLU A 490 -13.90 1.47 2.23
C GLU A 490 -13.35 0.06 1.96
N GLU A 491 -13.75 -0.60 0.87
CA GLU A 491 -13.05 -1.82 0.44
C GLU A 491 -11.59 -1.54 0.04
N GLU A 492 -11.21 -0.28 -0.20
CA GLU A 492 -9.87 0.08 -0.62
C GLU A 492 -8.89 0.35 0.54
N ASN A 493 -9.34 0.49 1.81
CA ASN A 493 -8.55 1.07 2.91
C ASN A 493 -8.32 0.18 4.14
N ASN A 494 -8.55 -1.13 4.07
CA ASN A 494 -8.46 -1.99 5.26
C ASN A 494 -7.03 -2.47 5.55
N ASN A 495 -6.44 -2.02 6.65
CA ASN A 495 -5.17 -2.49 7.20
C ASN A 495 -5.25 -3.87 7.89
N PHE A 496 -6.31 -4.62 7.60
CA PHE A 496 -6.60 -5.93 8.18
C PHE A 496 -6.98 -6.95 7.11
N ILE A 497 -6.75 -8.22 7.43
CA ILE A 497 -7.11 -9.37 6.60
C ILE A 497 -8.24 -10.10 7.32
N ASN A 498 -9.35 -10.34 6.62
CA ASN A 498 -10.44 -11.13 7.16
C ASN A 498 -10.03 -12.61 7.24
N ILE A 499 -10.09 -13.17 8.44
CA ILE A 499 -9.94 -14.61 8.64
C ILE A 499 -11.28 -15.25 8.23
N TRP A 500 -11.26 -16.15 7.25
CA TRP A 500 -12.48 -16.71 6.68
C TRP A 500 -13.21 -17.66 7.64
N GLU A 501 -12.46 -18.45 8.43
CA GLU A 501 -13.02 -19.36 9.42
C GLU A 501 -13.03 -18.73 10.81
N ARG A 502 -14.23 -18.60 11.38
CA ARG A 502 -14.43 -17.98 12.69
C ARG A 502 -13.68 -18.74 13.78
N GLY A 503 -12.94 -17.99 14.60
CA GLY A 503 -12.15 -18.48 15.72
C GLY A 503 -10.82 -19.12 15.34
N ALA A 504 -10.37 -19.06 14.08
CA ALA A 504 -9.03 -19.51 13.74
C ALA A 504 -7.96 -18.66 14.44
N LYS A 505 -6.87 -19.30 14.85
CA LYS A 505 -5.79 -18.68 15.63
C LYS A 505 -4.47 -18.71 14.86
N VAL A 506 -3.65 -17.69 15.07
CA VAL A 506 -2.26 -17.68 14.60
C VAL A 506 -1.46 -18.65 15.45
N VAL A 507 -0.87 -19.64 14.81
CA VAL A 507 -0.07 -20.66 15.49
C VAL A 507 1.41 -20.56 15.13
N GLY A 508 1.77 -20.15 13.92
CA GLY A 508 3.17 -20.04 13.51
C GLY A 508 3.38 -19.06 12.36
N VAL A 509 4.63 -18.72 12.10
CA VAL A 509 5.04 -17.74 11.08
C VAL A 509 6.31 -18.21 10.40
N LEU A 510 6.31 -18.24 9.07
CA LEU A 510 7.50 -18.52 8.27
C LEU A 510 8.28 -17.21 8.07
N HIS A 511 9.45 -17.14 8.69
CA HIS A 511 10.36 -15.99 8.67
C HIS A 511 11.10 -15.84 7.32
N GLY A 512 11.76 -14.69 7.12
CA GLY A 512 12.59 -14.43 5.95
C GLY A 512 11.80 -14.38 4.64
N ASP A 513 12.37 -14.99 3.58
CA ASP A 513 11.85 -14.93 2.21
C ASP A 513 10.51 -15.67 1.99
N GLU A 514 10.12 -16.60 2.88
CA GLU A 514 8.83 -17.29 2.77
C GLU A 514 7.65 -16.40 3.20
N ALA A 515 7.85 -15.48 4.17
CA ALA A 515 6.88 -14.45 4.56
C ALA A 515 5.42 -14.94 4.73
N ALA A 516 5.22 -16.08 5.41
CA ALA A 516 3.93 -16.74 5.52
C ALA A 516 3.42 -16.80 6.96
N VAL A 517 2.10 -16.88 7.12
CA VAL A 517 1.43 -17.01 8.42
C VAL A 517 0.61 -18.29 8.44
N ILE A 518 0.81 -19.10 9.49
CA ILE A 518 0.12 -20.36 9.68
C ILE A 518 -1.01 -20.15 10.67
N LEU A 519 -2.23 -20.39 10.19
CA LEU A 519 -3.46 -20.33 10.96
C LEU A 519 -3.94 -21.75 11.27
N GLN A 520 -4.41 -21.96 12.49
CA GLN A 520 -5.13 -23.18 12.85
C GLN A 520 -6.62 -22.86 13.03
N THR A 521 -7.44 -23.57 12.25
CA THR A 521 -8.90 -23.50 12.32
C THR A 521 -9.44 -24.22 13.56
N ASN A 522 -10.67 -23.89 13.98
CA ASN A 522 -11.33 -24.56 15.10
C ASN A 522 -11.55 -26.06 14.87
N ARG A 523 -11.62 -26.48 13.61
CA ARG A 523 -11.71 -27.89 13.22
C ARG A 523 -10.40 -28.64 13.46
N GLY A 524 -9.28 -27.90 13.47
CA GLY A 524 -7.92 -28.38 13.68
C GLY A 524 -7.06 -28.39 12.41
N ASN A 525 -7.62 -28.08 11.24
CA ASN A 525 -6.86 -27.94 9.99
C ASN A 525 -5.90 -26.74 10.07
N LEU A 526 -4.74 -26.88 9.43
CA LEU A 526 -3.76 -25.80 9.25
C LEU A 526 -3.95 -25.15 7.89
N GLU A 527 -3.84 -23.83 7.84
CA GLU A 527 -3.86 -23.04 6.62
C GLU A 527 -2.66 -22.10 6.61
N CYS A 528 -1.94 -22.07 5.50
CA CYS A 528 -0.83 -21.15 5.30
C CYS A 528 -1.26 -20.03 4.37
N ILE A 529 -1.20 -18.79 4.86
CA ILE A 529 -1.53 -17.59 4.09
C ILE A 529 -0.25 -16.77 3.86
N TYR A 530 -0.22 -16.02 2.76
CA TYR A 530 0.89 -15.13 2.40
C TYR A 530 0.41 -13.68 2.36
N PRO A 531 0.42 -12.97 3.51
CA PRO A 531 -0.02 -11.58 3.54
C PRO A 531 0.83 -10.67 2.66
N ARG A 532 0.17 -9.86 1.83
CA ARG A 532 0.85 -8.99 0.86
C ARG A 532 1.84 -8.02 1.49
N LYS A 533 1.55 -7.53 2.72
CA LYS A 533 2.46 -6.65 3.48
C LYS A 533 3.79 -7.34 3.79
N LEU A 534 3.76 -8.60 4.26
CA LEU A 534 4.97 -9.36 4.58
C LEU A 534 5.75 -9.75 3.32
N VAL A 535 5.05 -10.20 2.27
CA VAL A 535 5.67 -10.54 0.97
C VAL A 535 6.39 -9.33 0.37
N LEU A 536 5.76 -8.14 0.40
CA LEU A 536 6.40 -6.91 -0.08
C LEU A 536 7.59 -6.50 0.79
N ALA A 537 7.50 -6.63 2.12
CA ALA A 537 8.62 -6.37 3.01
C ALA A 537 9.81 -7.30 2.70
N SER A 538 9.56 -8.59 2.45
CA SER A 538 10.58 -9.56 2.05
C SER A 538 11.19 -9.21 0.68
N ILE A 539 10.38 -8.90 -0.34
CA ILE A 539 10.87 -8.44 -1.66
C ILE A 539 11.77 -7.21 -1.50
N VAL A 540 11.36 -6.23 -0.68
CA VAL A 540 12.15 -5.03 -0.40
C VAL A 540 13.47 -5.36 0.26
N ASN A 541 13.49 -6.27 1.23
CA ASN A 541 14.73 -6.71 1.87
C ASN A 541 15.67 -7.39 0.87
N ALA A 542 15.16 -8.26 -0.01
CA ALA A 542 15.95 -8.85 -1.08
C ALA A 542 16.50 -7.78 -2.04
N LEU A 543 15.72 -6.76 -2.41
CA LEU A 543 16.17 -5.65 -3.25
C LEU A 543 17.23 -4.78 -2.56
N ASN A 544 17.08 -4.48 -1.27
CA ASN A 544 18.07 -3.75 -0.46
C ASN A 544 19.41 -4.51 -0.39
N GLN A 545 19.35 -5.84 -0.34
CA GLN A 545 20.52 -6.72 -0.36
C GLN A 545 21.04 -7.03 -1.78
N ARG A 546 20.45 -6.41 -2.82
CA ARG A 546 20.76 -6.64 -4.25
C ARG A 546 20.58 -8.09 -4.72
N ARG A 547 19.72 -8.87 -4.06
CA ARG A 547 19.32 -10.23 -4.46
C ARG A 547 18.19 -10.19 -5.48
N PHE A 548 18.49 -9.72 -6.69
CA PHE A 548 17.51 -9.51 -7.76
C PHE A 548 16.82 -10.80 -8.23
N ARG A 549 17.57 -11.91 -8.27
CA ARG A 549 17.01 -13.22 -8.65
C ARG A 549 15.90 -13.65 -7.70
N ASP A 550 16.15 -13.56 -6.40
CA ASP A 550 15.20 -13.99 -5.38
C ASP A 550 13.98 -13.05 -5.35
N ALA A 551 14.21 -11.74 -5.46
CA ALA A 551 13.14 -10.75 -5.60
C ALA A 551 12.22 -11.07 -6.81
N LEU A 552 12.79 -11.38 -7.97
CA LEU A 552 12.02 -11.74 -9.16
C LEU A 552 11.20 -13.02 -8.97
N LEU A 553 11.79 -14.05 -8.34
CA LEU A 553 11.09 -15.30 -8.05
C LEU A 553 9.92 -15.10 -7.08
N MET A 554 10.10 -14.27 -6.05
CA MET A 554 9.02 -13.92 -5.11
C MET A 554 7.90 -13.14 -5.80
N VAL A 555 8.24 -12.15 -6.62
CA VAL A 555 7.28 -11.38 -7.41
C VAL A 555 6.45 -12.31 -8.31
N ARG A 556 7.08 -13.28 -8.97
CA ARG A 556 6.39 -14.30 -9.79
C ARG A 556 5.51 -15.23 -8.96
N ARG A 557 6.04 -15.83 -7.89
CA ARG A 557 5.36 -16.80 -7.02
C ARG A 557 4.07 -16.19 -6.44
N HIS A 558 4.15 -14.96 -5.96
CA HIS A 558 3.04 -14.27 -5.31
C HIS A 558 2.23 -13.35 -6.24
N ARG A 559 2.53 -13.34 -7.54
CA ARG A 559 1.84 -12.53 -8.56
C ARG A 559 1.80 -11.03 -8.19
N ILE A 560 2.93 -10.52 -7.69
CA ILE A 560 3.15 -9.09 -7.48
C ILE A 560 3.48 -8.45 -8.83
N ASP A 561 3.16 -7.16 -8.98
CA ASP A 561 3.49 -6.44 -10.22
C ASP A 561 5.02 -6.26 -10.34
N PHE A 562 5.58 -6.71 -11.46
CA PHE A 562 7.03 -6.67 -11.74
C PHE A 562 7.65 -5.27 -11.64
N ASN A 563 6.86 -4.21 -11.84
CA ASN A 563 7.33 -2.84 -11.75
C ASN A 563 7.87 -2.49 -10.35
N VAL A 564 7.53 -3.24 -9.29
CA VAL A 564 8.08 -3.04 -7.93
C VAL A 564 9.60 -3.08 -7.92
N ILE A 565 10.23 -3.94 -8.71
CA ILE A 565 11.69 -4.09 -8.76
C ILE A 565 12.36 -2.79 -9.25
N VAL A 566 11.74 -2.11 -10.21
CA VAL A 566 12.25 -0.86 -10.78
C VAL A 566 11.86 0.33 -9.90
N ASP A 567 10.59 0.40 -9.51
CA ASP A 567 9.99 1.55 -8.84
C ASP A 567 10.47 1.73 -7.41
N TYR A 568 10.80 0.63 -6.71
CA TYR A 568 11.32 0.69 -5.35
C TYR A 568 12.78 1.19 -5.30
N CYS A 569 13.65 0.68 -6.16
CA CYS A 569 15.05 1.13 -6.23
C CYS A 569 15.18 2.55 -6.79
N GLY A 570 14.16 3.02 -7.52
CA GLY A 570 14.20 4.25 -8.30
C GLY A 570 14.82 4.01 -9.68
N LEU A 571 14.27 4.68 -10.69
CA LEU A 571 14.64 4.48 -12.10
C LEU A 571 16.15 4.58 -12.36
N GLN A 572 16.80 5.61 -11.82
CA GLN A 572 18.22 5.86 -12.06
C GLN A 572 19.13 4.80 -11.45
N VAL A 573 18.81 4.34 -10.23
CA VAL A 573 19.58 3.29 -9.54
C VAL A 573 19.39 1.96 -10.25
N PHE A 574 18.17 1.63 -10.66
CA PHE A 574 17.91 0.40 -11.40
C PHE A 574 18.65 0.37 -12.74
N ILE A 575 18.72 1.49 -13.48
CA ILE A 575 19.46 1.56 -14.75
C ILE A 575 20.95 1.20 -14.54
N GLN A 576 21.58 1.68 -13.46
CA GLN A 576 22.96 1.35 -13.14
C GLN A 576 23.13 -0.13 -12.75
N LEU A 577 22.11 -0.73 -12.10
CA LEU A 577 22.12 -2.11 -11.63
C LEU A 577 21.49 -3.11 -12.62
N ALA A 578 20.98 -2.66 -13.77
CA ALA A 578 20.32 -3.52 -14.76
C ALA A 578 21.25 -4.64 -15.27
N SER A 579 22.54 -4.32 -15.34
CA SER A 579 23.60 -5.24 -15.70
C SER A 579 23.70 -6.39 -14.67
N GLU A 580 23.68 -6.08 -13.39
CA GLU A 580 23.67 -7.06 -12.29
C GLU A 580 22.37 -7.88 -12.26
N PHE A 581 21.22 -7.25 -12.51
CA PHE A 581 19.92 -7.91 -12.61
C PHE A 581 19.92 -9.03 -13.67
N VAL A 582 20.37 -8.73 -14.89
CA VAL A 582 20.44 -9.72 -16.00
C VAL A 582 21.40 -10.87 -15.63
N LYS A 583 22.56 -10.55 -15.04
CA LYS A 583 23.56 -11.54 -14.59
C LYS A 583 23.00 -12.53 -13.57
N GLN A 584 22.23 -12.03 -12.60
CA GLN A 584 21.71 -12.83 -11.50
C GLN A 584 20.56 -13.72 -11.96
N VAL A 585 19.62 -13.18 -12.76
CA VAL A 585 18.40 -13.92 -13.16
C VAL A 585 18.74 -15.11 -14.07
N LYS A 586 19.64 -14.92 -15.05
CA LYS A 586 20.10 -15.88 -16.08
C LYS A 586 19.02 -16.52 -16.97
N ASN A 587 17.79 -16.66 -16.49
CA ASN A 587 16.67 -17.24 -17.24
C ASN A 587 16.03 -16.18 -18.14
N LEU A 588 16.28 -16.30 -19.45
CA LEU A 588 15.82 -15.36 -20.45
C LEU A 588 14.29 -15.27 -20.52
N SER A 589 13.56 -16.38 -20.31
CA SER A 589 12.08 -16.35 -20.28
C SER A 589 11.53 -15.44 -19.18
N TYR A 590 12.17 -15.44 -18.01
CA TYR A 590 11.75 -14.59 -16.89
C TYR A 590 12.07 -13.12 -17.14
N ILE A 591 13.15 -12.83 -17.87
CA ILE A 591 13.50 -11.48 -18.31
C ILE A 591 12.52 -11.01 -19.38
N THR A 592 12.12 -11.86 -20.33
CA THR A 592 11.10 -11.53 -21.33
C THR A 592 9.75 -11.23 -20.69
N ASP A 593 9.31 -12.04 -19.72
CA ASP A 593 8.10 -11.77 -18.94
C ASP A 593 8.18 -10.43 -18.20
N PHE A 594 9.34 -10.13 -17.60
CA PHE A 594 9.59 -8.86 -16.92
C PHE A 594 9.49 -7.68 -17.89
N VAL A 595 10.15 -7.76 -19.04
CA VAL A 595 10.12 -6.76 -20.12
C VAL A 595 8.69 -6.50 -20.60
N CYS A 596 7.89 -7.54 -20.81
CA CYS A 596 6.50 -7.41 -21.22
C CYS A 596 5.62 -6.71 -20.16
N ALA A 597 5.95 -6.88 -18.88
CA ALA A 597 5.18 -6.36 -17.76
C ALA A 597 5.51 -4.92 -17.35
N ILE A 598 6.60 -4.32 -17.85
CA ILE A 598 6.97 -2.92 -17.52
C ILE A 598 5.93 -1.93 -18.05
N LYS A 599 5.55 -0.98 -17.19
CA LYS A 599 4.56 0.07 -17.45
C LYS A 599 5.13 1.44 -17.07
N HIS A 600 4.55 2.50 -17.63
CA HIS A 600 4.93 3.88 -17.31
C HIS A 600 4.61 4.24 -15.84
N GLU A 601 3.51 3.70 -15.32
CA GLU A 601 3.03 4.02 -13.97
C GLU A 601 3.99 3.53 -12.86
N ASN A 602 4.11 4.33 -11.81
CA ASN A 602 4.80 3.94 -10.58
C ASN A 602 3.86 3.12 -9.68
N VAL A 603 4.11 1.82 -9.55
CA VAL A 603 3.27 0.92 -8.75
C VAL A 603 3.48 1.07 -7.25
N THR A 604 4.65 1.56 -6.80
CA THR A 604 4.90 1.79 -5.37
C THR A 604 4.04 2.94 -4.85
N GLU A 605 3.81 3.98 -5.65
CA GLU A 605 2.97 5.11 -5.28
C GLU A 605 1.46 4.86 -5.43
N LYS A 606 1.06 4.05 -6.43
CA LYS A 606 -0.36 3.77 -6.69
C LYS A 606 -0.89 2.55 -5.92
N LEU A 607 -0.26 1.39 -6.10
CA LEU A 607 -0.77 0.11 -5.60
C LEU A 607 -0.22 -0.24 -4.21
N TYR A 608 1.06 0.07 -3.96
CA TYR A 608 1.77 -0.43 -2.78
C TYR A 608 2.11 0.64 -1.74
N LYS A 609 1.61 1.87 -1.91
CA LYS A 609 1.94 3.03 -1.05
C LYS A 609 1.66 2.79 0.43
N LYS A 610 0.68 1.94 0.74
CA LYS A 610 0.27 1.61 2.11
C LYS A 610 1.18 0.58 2.79
N PHE A 611 1.88 -0.22 1.99
CA PHE A 611 2.70 -1.32 2.47
C PHE A 611 4.19 -0.98 2.47
N LEU A 612 4.58 0.03 1.69
CA LEU A 612 5.97 0.43 1.50
C LEU A 612 6.18 1.85 2.04
N SER A 613 7.00 1.97 3.07
CA SER A 613 7.62 3.23 3.43
C SER A 613 8.75 3.49 2.43
N PRO A 614 8.75 4.62 1.70
CA PRO A 614 9.85 4.91 0.79
C PRO A 614 11.16 4.99 1.58
N PRO A 615 12.28 4.46 1.07
CA PRO A 615 13.56 4.60 1.73
C PRO A 615 13.87 6.09 1.88
N SER A 616 14.13 6.54 3.11
CA SER A 616 14.65 7.86 3.37
C SER A 616 16.10 7.94 2.85
N CYS A 617 16.28 8.14 1.55
CA CYS A 617 17.58 8.36 0.94
C CYS A 617 18.13 9.73 1.39
N LYS A 618 18.91 9.74 2.47
CA LYS A 618 19.68 10.91 2.92
C LYS A 618 21.12 10.95 2.38
N GLU A 619 21.58 9.99 1.56
CA GLU A 619 23.02 9.86 1.23
C GLU A 619 23.41 9.85 -0.25
N GLN A 620 22.55 10.25 -1.19
CA GLN A 620 22.90 10.22 -2.64
C GLN A 620 22.72 11.56 -3.35
N LYS A 621 23.32 12.63 -2.81
CA LYS A 621 23.53 13.88 -3.55
C LYS A 621 24.96 14.09 -4.08
N ASP A 622 25.92 13.22 -3.74
CA ASP A 622 27.35 13.50 -3.99
C ASP A 622 28.02 12.63 -5.07
N LEU A 623 27.27 11.97 -5.96
CA LEU A 623 27.85 11.17 -7.07
C LEU A 623 27.36 11.53 -8.48
N LEU A 624 26.65 12.65 -8.65
CA LEU A 624 26.17 13.11 -9.96
C LEU A 624 27.02 14.26 -10.52
N THR A 625 28.30 14.00 -10.76
CA THR A 625 29.10 14.70 -11.78
C THR A 625 30.18 13.76 -12.27
N ASN A 626 29.89 12.99 -13.31
CA ASN A 626 30.73 12.78 -14.49
C ASN A 626 30.28 11.53 -15.26
N ASP A 627 30.36 11.65 -16.58
CA ASP A 627 30.32 10.58 -17.59
C ASP A 627 28.95 10.05 -18.04
N PHE A 628 28.17 10.91 -18.70
CA PHE A 628 27.41 10.54 -19.92
C PHE A 628 27.11 11.82 -20.73
N LYS A 629 28.12 12.34 -21.43
CA LYS A 629 27.95 13.28 -22.56
C LYS A 629 28.52 12.63 -23.81
N GLY A 630 27.70 11.79 -24.44
CA GLY A 630 27.89 11.28 -25.79
C GLY A 630 26.56 11.44 -26.54
N SER A 631 26.64 12.04 -27.72
CA SER A 631 25.59 12.45 -28.66
C SER A 631 24.39 11.50 -28.84
N ASP A 632 23.20 11.98 -28.48
CA ASP A 632 22.00 12.04 -29.33
C ASP A 632 20.82 12.64 -28.53
N ALA A 633 20.74 13.97 -28.53
CA ALA A 633 19.70 14.72 -27.83
C ALA A 633 18.47 14.91 -28.72
N SER A 634 17.56 13.94 -28.69
CA SER A 634 16.16 14.13 -29.15
C SER A 634 15.13 13.16 -28.53
N LEU A 635 15.50 12.34 -27.54
CA LEU A 635 14.57 11.45 -26.85
C LEU A 635 14.10 12.06 -25.52
N ASP A 636 12.80 12.21 -25.37
CA ASP A 636 12.11 12.68 -24.18
C ASP A 636 12.65 12.00 -22.91
N ALA A 637 13.25 12.79 -22.02
CA ALA A 637 13.88 12.35 -20.78
C ALA A 637 12.91 11.73 -19.74
N ASN A 638 11.67 11.40 -20.11
CA ASN A 638 10.58 11.05 -19.20
C ASN A 638 9.90 9.69 -19.46
N ASN A 639 10.35 8.88 -20.44
CA ASN A 639 9.75 7.55 -20.65
C ASN A 639 10.48 6.45 -19.87
N LYS A 640 9.93 6.09 -18.69
CA LYS A 640 10.41 4.99 -17.83
C LYS A 640 10.58 3.68 -18.63
N VAL A 641 9.61 3.34 -19.47
CA VAL A 641 9.60 2.07 -20.21
C VAL A 641 10.81 2.02 -21.14
N SER A 642 10.97 3.01 -22.00
CA SER A 642 12.05 3.06 -23.00
C SER A 642 13.44 3.06 -22.36
N LEU A 643 13.62 3.75 -21.22
CA LEU A 643 14.90 3.77 -20.49
C LEU A 643 15.26 2.42 -19.87
N VAL A 644 14.29 1.76 -19.23
CA VAL A 644 14.50 0.44 -18.61
C VAL A 644 14.79 -0.61 -19.68
N LEU A 645 14.00 -0.62 -20.78
CA LEU A 645 14.18 -1.56 -21.88
C LEU A 645 15.53 -1.37 -22.57
N LEU A 646 15.98 -0.12 -22.76
CA LEU A 646 17.31 0.18 -23.30
C LEU A 646 18.43 -0.33 -22.39
N ALA A 647 18.32 -0.12 -21.07
CA ALA A 647 19.31 -0.60 -20.10
C ALA A 647 19.40 -2.13 -20.07
N ILE A 648 18.25 -2.82 -20.09
CA ILE A 648 18.21 -4.29 -20.18
C ILE A 648 18.79 -4.78 -21.50
N ARG A 649 18.48 -4.11 -22.63
CA ARG A 649 19.02 -4.47 -23.94
C ARG A 649 20.54 -4.42 -23.97
N ARG A 650 21.14 -3.32 -23.47
CA ARG A 650 22.59 -3.19 -23.33
C ARG A 650 23.19 -4.28 -22.43
N ALA A 651 22.54 -4.56 -21.29
CA ALA A 651 22.98 -5.62 -20.40
C ALA A 651 22.90 -7.02 -21.04
N LEU A 652 21.87 -7.30 -21.85
CA LEU A 652 21.77 -8.55 -22.61
C LEU A 652 22.86 -8.65 -23.66
N ASP A 653 23.17 -7.55 -24.36
CA ASP A 653 24.22 -7.51 -25.37
C ASP A 653 25.63 -7.73 -24.78
N GLU A 654 25.91 -7.16 -23.61
CA GLU A 654 27.23 -7.23 -22.96
C GLU A 654 27.46 -8.51 -22.14
N GLN A 655 26.42 -9.03 -21.47
CA GLN A 655 26.61 -10.05 -20.42
C GLN A 655 26.14 -11.46 -20.79
N VAL A 656 25.27 -11.60 -21.79
CA VAL A 656 24.69 -12.90 -22.17
C VAL A 656 25.30 -13.34 -23.49
N PRO A 657 25.84 -14.58 -23.60
CA PRO A 657 26.36 -15.08 -24.86
C PRO A 657 25.26 -15.11 -25.95
N GLU A 658 25.67 -15.00 -27.21
CA GLU A 658 24.75 -15.09 -28.35
C GLU A 658 23.97 -16.41 -28.28
N SER A 659 22.65 -16.31 -28.28
CA SER A 659 21.75 -17.46 -28.27
C SER A 659 20.41 -17.06 -28.91
N PRO A 660 19.66 -18.01 -29.50
CA PRO A 660 18.37 -17.70 -30.12
C PRO A 660 17.42 -16.99 -29.16
N ALA A 661 17.35 -17.47 -27.91
CA ALA A 661 16.51 -16.88 -26.87
C ALA A 661 16.95 -15.46 -26.46
N ARG A 662 18.25 -15.14 -26.52
CA ARG A 662 18.75 -13.78 -26.24
C ARG A 662 18.23 -12.82 -27.32
N GLU A 663 18.35 -13.21 -28.58
CA GLU A 663 17.94 -12.34 -29.69
C GLU A 663 16.42 -12.12 -29.70
N LEU A 664 15.63 -13.16 -29.43
CA LEU A 664 14.18 -13.01 -29.26
C LEU A 664 13.83 -12.05 -28.12
N CYS A 665 14.53 -12.12 -26.98
CA CYS A 665 14.34 -11.18 -25.87
C CYS A 665 14.70 -9.74 -26.26
N ILE A 666 15.79 -9.54 -27.03
CA ILE A 666 16.17 -8.22 -27.56
C ILE A 666 15.07 -7.69 -28.48
N LEU A 667 14.52 -8.51 -29.39
CA LEU A 667 13.39 -8.14 -30.23
C LEU A 667 12.17 -7.75 -29.38
N THR A 668 11.92 -8.43 -28.25
CA THR A 668 10.87 -8.01 -27.29
C THR A 668 11.14 -6.61 -26.74
N THR A 669 12.38 -6.31 -26.35
CA THR A 669 12.72 -4.95 -25.85
C THR A 669 12.55 -3.87 -26.91
N LEU A 670 12.71 -4.19 -28.19
CA LEU A 670 12.54 -3.26 -29.32
C LEU A 670 11.06 -3.02 -29.64
N ALA A 671 10.28 -4.09 -29.70
CA ALA A 671 8.84 -4.05 -29.98
C ALA A 671 8.03 -3.37 -28.87
N ARG A 672 8.48 -3.51 -27.60
CA ARG A 672 7.79 -2.97 -26.42
C ARG A 672 8.26 -1.57 -26.00
N SER A 673 9.25 -1.00 -26.67
CA SER A 673 9.60 0.42 -26.50
C SER A 673 8.41 1.33 -26.82
N ASP A 674 8.42 2.53 -26.27
CA ASP A 674 7.39 3.53 -26.54
C ASP A 674 8.04 4.85 -27.01
N PRO A 675 7.94 5.20 -28.31
CA PRO A 675 7.28 4.44 -29.38
C PRO A 675 8.03 3.12 -29.76
N PRO A 676 7.36 2.12 -30.35
CA PRO A 676 7.98 0.86 -30.77
C PRO A 676 9.10 1.05 -31.79
N ALA A 677 10.30 0.52 -31.51
CA ALA A 677 11.48 0.62 -32.38
C ALA A 677 11.49 -0.52 -33.43
N LEU A 678 10.44 -0.57 -34.25
CA LEU A 678 10.22 -1.66 -35.23
C LEU A 678 11.25 -1.65 -36.38
N GLU A 679 11.76 -0.48 -36.76
CA GLU A 679 12.80 -0.38 -37.81
C GLU A 679 14.11 -1.05 -37.36
N GLU A 680 14.60 -0.73 -36.15
CA GLU A 680 15.76 -1.38 -35.54
C GLU A 680 15.56 -2.89 -35.37
N ALA A 681 14.35 -3.33 -35.00
CA ALA A 681 14.03 -4.75 -34.89
C ALA A 681 14.12 -5.46 -36.26
N LEU A 682 13.57 -4.85 -37.30
CA LEU A 682 13.59 -5.39 -38.66
C LEU A 682 14.98 -5.35 -39.29
N GLU A 683 15.82 -4.35 -38.96
CA GLU A 683 17.23 -4.34 -39.35
C GLU A 683 17.99 -5.54 -38.76
N ARG A 684 17.74 -5.89 -37.49
CA ARG A 684 18.33 -7.11 -36.90
C ARG A 684 17.84 -8.38 -37.59
N VAL A 685 16.54 -8.47 -37.89
CA VAL A 685 15.97 -9.60 -38.66
C VAL A 685 16.58 -9.68 -40.07
N LYS A 686 16.85 -8.54 -40.71
CA LYS A 686 17.50 -8.46 -42.01
C LYS A 686 18.93 -9.01 -41.93
N VAL A 687 19.72 -8.61 -40.93
CA VAL A 687 21.08 -9.12 -40.73
C VAL A 687 21.06 -10.64 -40.50
N ILE A 688 20.11 -11.16 -39.72
CA ILE A 688 19.93 -12.62 -39.53
C ILE A 688 19.68 -13.31 -40.88
N ARG A 689 18.80 -12.76 -41.72
CA ARG A 689 18.48 -13.30 -43.04
C ARG A 689 19.67 -13.24 -44.01
N GLU A 690 20.43 -12.15 -44.00
CA GLU A 690 21.64 -12.03 -44.83
C GLU A 690 22.71 -13.06 -44.43
N MET A 691 22.86 -13.32 -43.13
CA MET A 691 23.72 -14.39 -42.63
C MET A 691 23.23 -15.77 -43.10
N GLU A 692 21.92 -16.07 -43.01
CA GLU A 692 21.35 -17.33 -43.52
C GLU A 692 21.61 -17.55 -45.01
N LEU A 693 21.56 -16.47 -45.82
CA LEU A 693 21.75 -16.52 -47.27
C LEU A 693 23.23 -16.59 -47.69
N SER A 694 24.16 -16.07 -46.88
CA SER A 694 25.60 -16.04 -47.20
C SER A 694 26.31 -17.40 -47.14
N GLY A 695 25.70 -18.43 -46.54
CA GLY A 695 26.14 -19.83 -46.66
C GLY A 695 27.54 -20.15 -46.11
N SER A 696 28.15 -19.27 -45.31
CA SER A 696 29.38 -19.59 -44.58
C SER A 696 29.05 -20.40 -43.32
N ASP A 697 29.79 -21.48 -43.05
CA ASP A 697 29.79 -22.20 -41.75
C ASP A 697 30.37 -21.30 -40.63
N ASP A 698 29.75 -20.16 -40.39
CA ASP A 698 30.13 -19.21 -39.34
C ASP A 698 29.49 -19.72 -38.03
N PRO A 699 30.26 -19.95 -36.94
CA PRO A 699 29.71 -20.46 -35.66
C PRO A 699 28.60 -19.59 -35.06
N ARG A 700 28.39 -18.37 -35.57
CA ARG A 700 27.28 -17.47 -35.22
C ARG A 700 25.92 -17.94 -35.71
N GLN A 701 25.85 -18.72 -36.81
CA GLN A 701 24.58 -19.20 -37.37
C GLN A 701 23.85 -20.19 -36.44
N VAL A 702 24.58 -20.93 -35.59
CA VAL A 702 24.01 -21.83 -34.57
C VAL A 702 23.40 -21.05 -33.39
N ASN A 703 23.85 -19.81 -33.18
CA ASN A 703 23.52 -18.99 -32.01
C ASN A 703 22.46 -17.91 -32.28
N CYS A 704 21.92 -17.82 -33.50
CA CYS A 704 20.84 -16.90 -33.87
C CYS A 704 19.53 -17.66 -34.15
N PRO A 705 18.35 -17.07 -33.89
CA PRO A 705 17.08 -17.66 -34.31
C PRO A 705 16.95 -17.59 -35.84
N SER A 706 16.06 -18.40 -36.42
CA SER A 706 15.78 -18.23 -37.86
C SER A 706 15.10 -16.89 -38.14
N ALA A 707 15.33 -16.31 -39.31
CA ALA A 707 14.69 -15.04 -39.70
C ALA A 707 13.15 -15.15 -39.67
N GLU A 708 12.60 -16.32 -40.00
CA GLU A 708 11.16 -16.60 -39.93
C GLU A 708 10.64 -16.66 -38.49
N GLU A 709 11.38 -17.29 -37.58
CA GLU A 709 11.04 -17.37 -36.15
C GLU A 709 11.09 -15.98 -35.49
N ALA A 710 12.14 -15.21 -35.75
CA ALA A 710 12.30 -13.84 -35.27
C ALA A 710 11.15 -12.94 -35.76
N LEU A 711 10.76 -13.08 -37.02
CA LEU A 711 9.66 -12.33 -37.61
C LEU A 711 8.30 -12.73 -37.01
N LYS A 712 8.03 -14.05 -36.86
CA LYS A 712 6.81 -14.55 -36.21
C LYS A 712 6.69 -14.04 -34.77
N HIS A 713 7.80 -14.01 -34.04
CA HIS A 713 7.86 -13.46 -32.70
C HIS A 713 7.58 -11.95 -32.67
N LEU A 714 8.15 -11.17 -33.60
CA LEU A 714 7.87 -9.73 -33.72
C LEU A 714 6.40 -9.43 -34.05
N LEU A 715 5.81 -10.21 -34.97
CA LEU A 715 4.40 -10.12 -35.36
C LEU A 715 3.45 -10.52 -34.23
N TRP A 716 3.89 -11.36 -33.28
CA TRP A 716 3.10 -11.68 -32.09
C TRP A 716 3.04 -10.51 -31.09
N LEU A 717 4.10 -9.70 -31.03
CA LEU A 717 4.22 -8.59 -30.07
C LEU A 717 3.62 -7.27 -30.53
N SER A 718 3.49 -7.07 -31.85
CA SER A 718 3.16 -5.79 -32.48
C SER A 718 2.04 -5.94 -33.50
N ASP A 719 1.41 -4.83 -33.88
CA ASP A 719 0.42 -4.81 -34.96
C ASP A 719 1.07 -5.18 -36.31
N PRO A 720 0.57 -6.20 -37.04
CA PRO A 720 1.09 -6.59 -38.34
C PRO A 720 1.16 -5.45 -39.37
N GLU A 721 0.23 -4.48 -39.31
CA GLU A 721 0.26 -3.31 -40.20
C GLU A 721 1.44 -2.40 -39.90
N ALA A 722 1.69 -2.10 -38.62
CA ALA A 722 2.83 -1.28 -38.20
C ALA A 722 4.18 -1.94 -38.55
N VAL A 723 4.28 -3.27 -38.42
CA VAL A 723 5.50 -4.00 -38.82
C VAL A 723 5.71 -3.96 -40.33
N PHE A 724 4.64 -4.08 -41.13
CA PHE A 724 4.73 -3.96 -42.59
C PHE A 724 5.12 -2.54 -43.03
N GLU A 725 4.54 -1.52 -42.42
CA GLU A 725 4.89 -0.12 -42.66
C GLU A 725 6.35 0.20 -42.28
N ALA A 726 6.82 -0.32 -41.14
CA ALA A 726 8.23 -0.21 -40.75
C ALA A 726 9.16 -0.92 -41.74
N ALA A 727 8.76 -2.10 -42.25
CA ALA A 727 9.54 -2.82 -43.27
C ALA A 727 9.62 -2.05 -44.59
N LEU A 728 8.53 -1.41 -45.02
CA LEU A 728 8.55 -0.48 -46.17
C LEU A 728 9.48 0.72 -45.90
N GLY A 729 9.53 1.21 -44.67
CA GLY A 729 10.40 2.31 -44.24
C GLY A 729 11.90 2.03 -44.36
N LEU A 730 12.31 0.75 -44.39
CA LEU A 730 13.68 0.33 -44.66
C LEU A 730 14.05 0.29 -46.16
N TYR A 731 13.07 0.57 -47.03
CA TYR A 731 13.19 0.55 -48.49
C TYR A 731 13.62 -0.79 -49.09
N ASP A 732 13.48 -1.89 -48.35
CA ASP A 732 13.77 -3.25 -48.79
C ASP A 732 12.46 -3.98 -49.13
N LEU A 733 12.11 -4.00 -50.42
CA LEU A 733 10.87 -4.60 -50.91
C LEU A 733 10.79 -6.11 -50.64
N ASN A 734 11.94 -6.80 -50.59
CA ASN A 734 11.99 -8.25 -50.33
C ASN A 734 11.73 -8.56 -48.86
N LEU A 735 12.17 -7.70 -47.95
CA LEU A 735 11.83 -7.82 -46.52
C LEU A 735 10.35 -7.52 -46.30
N ALA A 736 9.83 -6.44 -46.91
CA ALA A 736 8.42 -6.08 -46.83
C ALA A 736 7.50 -7.19 -47.37
N ALA A 737 7.87 -7.87 -48.47
CA ALA A 737 7.14 -9.00 -49.01
C ALA A 737 7.06 -10.19 -48.04
N ILE A 738 8.15 -10.51 -47.34
CA ILE A 738 8.16 -11.60 -46.34
C ILE A 738 7.32 -11.24 -45.12
N VAL A 739 7.37 -9.99 -44.67
CA VAL A 739 6.50 -9.49 -43.58
C VAL A 739 5.03 -9.59 -43.98
N ALA A 740 4.68 -9.19 -45.21
CA ALA A 740 3.32 -9.29 -45.74
C ALA A 740 2.83 -10.75 -45.82
N LEU A 741 3.69 -11.66 -46.26
CA LEU A 741 3.36 -13.09 -46.36
C LEU A 741 3.11 -13.71 -44.98
N ASN A 742 3.97 -13.40 -43.99
CA ASN A 742 3.84 -13.91 -42.62
C ASN A 742 2.72 -13.24 -41.81
N SER A 743 2.28 -12.04 -42.20
CA SER A 743 1.16 -11.31 -41.59
C SER A 743 -0.22 -11.68 -42.15
N GLN A 744 -0.30 -12.68 -43.03
CA GLN A 744 -1.54 -13.15 -43.67
C GLN A 744 -2.29 -12.06 -44.46
N ARG A 745 -1.59 -11.03 -44.97
CA ARG A 745 -2.18 -10.06 -45.90
C ARG A 745 -2.53 -10.73 -47.23
N ASP A 746 -3.59 -10.25 -47.89
CA ASP A 746 -3.98 -10.81 -49.18
C ASP A 746 -2.87 -10.53 -50.23
N PRO A 747 -2.26 -11.57 -50.83
CA PRO A 747 -1.28 -11.41 -51.90
C PRO A 747 -1.78 -10.55 -53.06
N LYS A 748 -3.09 -10.49 -53.30
CA LYS A 748 -3.69 -9.64 -54.33
C LYS A 748 -3.61 -8.15 -54.02
N GLU A 749 -3.46 -7.77 -52.75
CA GLU A 749 -3.39 -6.36 -52.34
C GLU A 749 -1.95 -5.86 -52.28
N PHE A 750 -1.03 -6.63 -51.69
CA PHE A 750 0.35 -6.16 -51.51
C PHE A 750 1.28 -6.46 -52.69
N LEU A 751 1.09 -7.56 -53.44
CA LEU A 751 1.99 -7.89 -54.55
C LEU A 751 1.92 -6.89 -55.71
N PRO A 752 0.72 -6.44 -56.19
CA PRO A 752 0.66 -5.42 -57.23
C PRO A 752 1.33 -4.11 -56.79
N PHE A 753 1.13 -3.73 -55.52
CA PHE A 753 1.72 -2.54 -54.95
C PHE A 753 3.26 -2.61 -54.89
N LEU A 754 3.83 -3.74 -54.44
CA LEU A 754 5.30 -3.92 -54.43
C LEU A 754 5.88 -3.97 -55.85
N GLN A 755 5.17 -4.57 -56.81
CA GLN A 755 5.58 -4.59 -58.22
C GLN A 755 5.52 -3.20 -58.87
N GLU A 756 4.56 -2.36 -58.47
CA GLU A 756 4.51 -0.96 -58.91
C GLU A 756 5.73 -0.18 -58.39
N LEU A 757 6.09 -0.37 -57.13
CA LEU A 757 7.27 0.26 -56.52
C LEU A 757 8.59 -0.20 -57.15
N GLU A 758 8.73 -1.49 -57.45
CA GLU A 758 9.92 -2.07 -58.08
C GLU A 758 10.18 -1.52 -59.49
N ARG A 759 9.12 -1.08 -60.20
CA ARG A 759 9.24 -0.47 -61.54
C ARG A 759 9.67 1.00 -61.51
N MET A 760 9.63 1.67 -60.36
CA MET A 760 9.97 3.09 -60.23
C MET A 760 11.48 3.30 -60.03
N PRO A 761 12.05 4.44 -60.47
CA PRO A 761 13.41 4.83 -60.10
C PRO A 761 13.56 5.00 -58.57
N ASP A 762 14.73 4.64 -58.01
CA ASP A 762 14.98 4.56 -56.57
C ASP A 762 14.50 5.79 -55.76
N LEU A 763 14.77 7.01 -56.22
CA LEU A 763 14.38 8.24 -55.51
C LEU A 763 12.86 8.46 -55.53
N LEU A 764 12.20 8.09 -56.64
CA LEU A 764 10.74 8.17 -56.77
C LEU A 764 10.05 7.04 -56.00
N MET A 765 10.65 5.86 -55.94
CA MET A 765 10.17 4.77 -55.09
C MET A 765 10.18 5.19 -53.61
N ARG A 766 11.31 5.71 -53.11
CA ARG A 766 11.44 6.19 -51.73
C ARG A 766 10.49 7.34 -51.42
N TYR A 767 10.30 8.27 -52.36
CA TYR A 767 9.31 9.34 -52.25
C TYR A 767 7.88 8.79 -52.06
N ASN A 768 7.44 7.86 -52.92
CA ASN A 768 6.09 7.29 -52.86
C ASN A 768 5.88 6.46 -51.58
N ILE A 769 6.90 5.73 -51.14
CA ILE A 769 6.89 5.00 -49.86
C ILE A 769 6.73 5.98 -48.69
N ASP A 770 7.58 7.00 -48.59
CA ASP A 770 7.53 7.97 -47.48
C ASP A 770 6.24 8.80 -47.52
N LEU A 771 5.68 9.08 -48.69
CA LEU A 771 4.38 9.73 -48.85
C LEU A 771 3.25 8.87 -48.27
N ARG A 772 3.28 7.56 -48.51
CA ARG A 772 2.32 6.59 -47.96
C ARG A 772 2.48 6.42 -46.45
N LEU A 773 3.72 6.41 -45.95
CA LEU A 773 4.04 6.31 -44.52
C LEU A 773 3.84 7.63 -43.76
N HIS A 774 3.33 8.68 -44.42
CA HIS A 774 3.18 10.03 -43.86
C HIS A 774 4.49 10.66 -43.34
N ARG A 775 5.64 10.21 -43.85
CA ARG A 775 6.99 10.72 -43.53
C ARG A 775 7.36 11.88 -44.45
N PHE A 776 6.54 12.93 -44.41
CA PHE A 776 6.58 13.98 -45.43
C PHE A 776 7.91 14.74 -45.52
N GLU A 777 8.68 14.83 -44.43
CA GLU A 777 10.02 15.42 -44.44
C GLU A 777 11.03 14.61 -45.26
N LYS A 778 11.04 13.28 -45.11
CA LYS A 778 11.90 12.38 -45.91
C LYS A 778 11.43 12.35 -47.36
N ALA A 779 10.12 12.30 -47.59
CA ALA A 779 9.53 12.41 -48.92
C ALA A 779 9.98 13.70 -49.63
N LEU A 780 9.97 14.85 -48.94
CA LEU A 780 10.43 16.12 -49.49
C LEU A 780 11.92 16.07 -49.91
N LYS A 781 12.78 15.45 -49.08
CA LYS A 781 14.21 15.29 -49.40
C LYS A 781 14.41 14.44 -50.67
N HIS A 782 13.67 13.34 -50.81
CA HIS A 782 13.79 12.46 -51.99
C HIS A 782 13.27 13.13 -53.27
N ILE A 783 12.13 13.83 -53.23
CA ILE A 783 11.56 14.47 -54.43
C ILE A 783 12.39 15.67 -54.90
N VAL A 784 12.98 16.43 -53.98
CA VAL A 784 13.92 17.50 -54.34
C VAL A 784 15.19 16.91 -54.96
N SER A 785 15.66 15.75 -54.47
CA SER A 785 16.82 15.05 -55.02
C SER A 785 16.56 14.41 -56.39
N ALA A 786 15.29 14.14 -56.74
CA ALA A 786 14.87 13.57 -58.03
C ALA A 786 14.95 14.58 -59.20
N GLY A 787 15.21 15.87 -58.91
CA GLY A 787 15.51 16.90 -59.91
C GLY A 787 14.35 17.83 -60.26
N ASP A 788 14.66 18.82 -61.10
CA ASP A 788 13.79 19.97 -61.40
C ASP A 788 12.47 19.62 -62.11
N SER A 789 12.39 18.46 -62.78
CA SER A 789 11.17 17.99 -63.45
C SER A 789 10.01 17.73 -62.48
N HIS A 790 10.30 17.56 -61.19
CA HIS A 790 9.33 17.27 -60.13
C HIS A 790 9.07 18.45 -59.18
N PHE A 791 9.51 19.66 -59.55
CA PHE A 791 9.31 20.86 -58.72
C PHE A 791 7.82 21.15 -58.44
N PHE A 792 6.95 20.85 -59.38
CA PHE A 792 5.50 20.98 -59.21
C PHE A 792 4.96 20.05 -58.11
N ASP A 793 5.42 18.80 -58.08
CA ASP A 793 5.02 17.81 -57.07
C ASP A 793 5.53 18.20 -55.68
N CYS A 794 6.75 18.74 -55.60
CA CYS A 794 7.33 19.32 -54.39
C CYS A 794 6.48 20.48 -53.85
N MET A 795 6.09 21.43 -54.72
CA MET A 795 5.24 22.57 -54.35
C MET A 795 3.86 22.12 -53.85
N ASN A 796 3.24 21.14 -54.51
CA ASN A 796 1.97 20.58 -54.08
C ASN A 796 2.06 19.89 -52.71
N LEU A 797 3.17 19.20 -52.44
CA LEU A 797 3.41 18.55 -51.15
C LEU A 797 3.56 19.57 -50.02
N MET A 798 4.28 20.68 -50.25
CA MET A 798 4.41 21.78 -49.27
C MET A 798 3.09 22.53 -49.04
N LYS A 799 2.32 22.81 -50.10
CA LYS A 799 0.99 23.44 -49.96
C LYS A 799 0.00 22.59 -49.17
N LYS A 800 0.04 21.26 -49.34
CA LYS A 800 -0.80 20.34 -48.56
C LYS A 800 -0.32 20.17 -47.12
N ASN A 801 0.99 20.32 -46.86
CA ASN A 801 1.61 20.15 -45.55
C ASN A 801 2.47 21.37 -45.20
N PRO A 802 1.88 22.45 -44.65
CA PRO A 802 2.56 23.73 -44.47
C PRO A 802 3.77 23.71 -43.52
N GLN A 803 3.81 22.76 -42.58
CA GLN A 803 4.96 22.52 -41.70
C GLN A 803 6.27 22.22 -42.44
N LEU A 804 6.21 21.92 -43.74
CA LEU A 804 7.36 21.59 -44.57
C LEU A 804 7.96 22.82 -45.28
N PHE A 805 7.30 23.98 -45.26
CA PHE A 805 7.83 25.20 -45.91
C PHE A 805 9.23 25.58 -45.42
N PRO A 806 9.56 25.54 -44.10
CA PRO A 806 10.92 25.82 -43.63
C PRO A 806 11.97 24.84 -44.17
N LEU A 807 11.66 23.54 -44.20
CA LEU A 807 12.56 22.51 -44.73
C LEU A 807 12.72 22.64 -46.26
N GLY A 808 11.64 22.94 -46.98
CA GLY A 808 11.67 23.20 -48.42
C GLY A 808 12.54 24.40 -48.78
N LEU A 809 12.48 25.47 -47.98
CA LEU A 809 13.36 26.63 -48.10
C LEU A 809 14.82 26.35 -47.72
N GLN A 810 15.13 25.27 -47.00
CA GLN A 810 16.52 24.85 -46.79
C GLN A 810 17.05 24.05 -47.99
N LEU A 811 16.21 23.22 -48.59
CA LEU A 811 16.61 22.27 -49.64
C LEU A 811 16.68 22.89 -51.04
N ILE A 812 15.84 23.89 -51.35
CA ILE A 812 15.80 24.52 -52.68
C ILE A 812 16.80 25.68 -52.74
N THR A 813 17.85 25.54 -53.54
CA THR A 813 18.93 26.54 -53.67
C THR A 813 18.70 27.59 -54.78
N ASP A 814 17.80 27.32 -55.73
CA ASP A 814 17.47 28.22 -56.85
C ASP A 814 16.67 29.44 -56.38
N ASN A 815 17.23 30.64 -56.57
CA ASN A 815 16.67 31.90 -56.06
C ASN A 815 15.28 32.23 -56.66
N THR A 816 15.01 31.80 -57.90
CA THR A 816 13.72 32.06 -58.56
C THR A 816 12.61 31.18 -58.00
N LYS A 817 12.90 29.90 -57.79
CA LYS A 817 11.99 28.91 -57.19
C LYS A 817 11.77 29.18 -55.70
N ARG A 818 12.80 29.63 -54.98
CA ARG A 818 12.69 30.08 -53.58
C ARG A 818 11.68 31.22 -53.41
N GLY A 819 11.67 32.18 -54.34
CA GLY A 819 10.68 33.27 -54.36
C GLY A 819 9.24 32.75 -54.45
N GLN A 820 8.99 31.72 -55.28
CA GLN A 820 7.67 31.09 -55.41
C GLN A 820 7.24 30.32 -54.16
N VAL A 821 8.19 29.66 -53.48
CA VAL A 821 7.92 28.96 -52.20
C VAL A 821 7.59 29.97 -51.09
N LEU A 822 8.34 31.08 -51.01
CA LEU A 822 8.09 32.15 -50.05
C LEU A 822 6.73 32.80 -50.28
N GLU A 823 6.36 33.08 -51.53
CA GLU A 823 5.04 33.62 -51.85
C GLU A 823 3.92 32.64 -51.43
N ALA A 824 4.05 31.35 -51.73
CA ALA A 824 3.08 30.33 -51.32
C ALA A 824 2.98 30.18 -49.79
N TRP A 825 4.09 30.36 -49.07
CA TRP A 825 4.10 30.34 -47.60
C TRP A 825 3.42 31.58 -47.03
N GLY A 826 3.66 32.76 -47.61
CA GLY A 826 2.98 34.00 -47.24
C GLY A 826 1.46 33.93 -47.48
N ASP A 827 1.03 33.33 -48.61
CA ASP A 827 -0.39 33.10 -48.91
C ASP A 827 -1.04 32.21 -47.83
N HIS A 828 -0.37 31.12 -47.44
CA HIS A 828 -0.85 30.24 -46.39
C HIS A 828 -0.94 30.93 -45.01
N LEU A 829 0.09 31.67 -44.61
CA LEU A 829 0.08 32.43 -43.34
C LEU A 829 -1.03 33.50 -43.31
N SER A 830 -1.32 34.10 -44.47
CA SER A 830 -2.44 35.04 -44.63
C SER A 830 -3.79 34.35 -44.44
N ASP A 831 -3.97 33.11 -44.95
CA ASP A 831 -5.19 32.32 -44.77
C ASP A 831 -5.40 31.90 -43.30
N GLU A 832 -4.32 31.61 -42.57
CA GLU A 832 -4.36 31.30 -41.13
C GLU A 832 -4.54 32.53 -40.23
N LYS A 833 -4.62 33.74 -40.81
CA LYS A 833 -4.69 35.04 -40.11
C LYS A 833 -3.45 35.41 -39.31
N CYS A 834 -2.31 34.78 -39.59
CA CYS A 834 -0.99 35.16 -39.07
C CYS A 834 -0.41 36.29 -39.95
N PHE A 835 -1.09 37.43 -39.96
CA PHE A 835 -0.86 38.51 -40.91
C PHE A 835 0.52 39.20 -40.75
N GLU A 836 1.08 39.24 -39.54
CA GLU A 836 2.40 39.82 -39.30
C GLU A 836 3.53 38.98 -39.93
N ASP A 837 3.49 37.67 -39.72
CA ASP A 837 4.44 36.73 -40.33
C ASP A 837 4.23 36.61 -41.85
N ALA A 838 2.98 36.69 -42.31
CA ALA A 838 2.66 36.75 -43.74
C ALA A 838 3.29 37.99 -44.39
N ALA A 839 3.15 39.16 -43.75
CA ALA A 839 3.74 40.41 -44.24
C ALA A 839 5.27 40.32 -44.33
N ALA A 840 5.92 39.79 -43.28
CA ALA A 840 7.37 39.55 -43.28
C ALA A 840 7.80 38.60 -44.42
N THR A 841 7.04 37.53 -44.64
CA THR A 841 7.33 36.55 -45.70
C THR A 841 7.16 37.16 -47.10
N TYR A 842 6.15 38.00 -47.32
CA TYR A 842 5.99 38.73 -48.58
C TYR A 842 7.09 39.76 -48.85
N LEU A 843 7.63 40.39 -47.80
CA LEU A 843 8.80 41.27 -47.92
C LEU A 843 10.03 40.48 -48.39
N CYS A 844 10.22 39.25 -47.90
CA CYS A 844 11.33 38.38 -48.34
C CYS A 844 11.26 38.01 -49.83
N CYS A 845 10.07 37.94 -50.43
CA CYS A 845 9.89 37.73 -51.88
C CYS A 845 9.66 39.01 -52.69
N THR A 846 9.87 40.19 -52.09
CA THR A 846 9.67 41.52 -52.70
C THR A 846 8.24 41.82 -53.20
N ASN A 847 7.24 41.07 -52.74
CA ASN A 847 5.84 41.32 -53.06
C ASN A 847 5.23 42.37 -52.12
N LEU A 848 5.57 43.65 -52.37
CA LEU A 848 5.19 44.77 -51.51
C LEU A 848 3.68 45.00 -51.42
N GLN A 849 2.91 44.65 -52.46
CA GLN A 849 1.46 44.82 -52.48
C GLN A 849 0.76 43.87 -51.50
N LYS A 850 1.15 42.59 -51.50
CA LYS A 850 0.61 41.60 -50.54
C LYS A 850 1.07 41.91 -49.11
N ALA A 851 2.31 42.38 -48.94
CA ALA A 851 2.81 42.83 -47.63
C ALA A 851 2.02 44.01 -47.05
N LEU A 852 1.70 45.02 -47.88
CA LEU A 852 0.90 46.18 -47.46
C LEU A 852 -0.50 45.75 -47.01
N LYS A 853 -1.15 44.85 -47.77
CA LYS A 853 -2.46 44.30 -47.41
C LYS A 853 -2.39 43.52 -46.09
N ALA A 854 -1.38 42.68 -45.89
CA ALA A 854 -1.21 41.93 -44.66
C ALA A 854 -0.98 42.85 -43.44
N TYR A 855 -0.20 43.93 -43.58
CA TYR A 855 -0.04 44.93 -42.52
C TYR A 855 -1.32 45.70 -42.18
N ARG A 856 -2.21 45.91 -43.17
CA ARG A 856 -3.55 46.48 -42.93
C ARG A 856 -4.40 45.57 -42.04
N GLU A 857 -4.44 44.29 -42.38
CA GLU A 857 -5.26 43.30 -41.64
C GLU A 857 -4.75 43.06 -40.21
N CYS A 858 -3.44 43.23 -39.95
CA CYS A 858 -2.90 43.15 -38.58
C CYS A 858 -3.03 44.45 -37.76
N GLY A 859 -3.48 45.55 -38.38
CA GLY A 859 -3.58 46.86 -37.72
C GLY A 859 -2.23 47.48 -37.35
N ASN A 860 -1.13 47.02 -37.95
CA ASN A 860 0.20 47.61 -37.75
C ASN A 860 0.41 48.79 -38.69
N TRP A 861 -0.10 49.95 -38.27
CA TRP A 861 -0.01 51.23 -39.00
C TRP A 861 1.44 51.63 -39.32
N SER A 862 2.39 51.32 -38.43
CA SER A 862 3.80 51.64 -38.63
C SER A 862 4.45 50.80 -39.75
N GLY A 863 4.12 49.51 -39.80
CA GLY A 863 4.55 48.60 -40.87
C GLY A 863 3.94 49.00 -42.22
N MET A 864 2.67 49.42 -42.23
CA MET A 864 2.02 49.93 -43.44
C MET A 864 2.68 51.20 -43.98
N LEU A 865 2.92 52.21 -43.14
CA LEU A 865 3.60 53.45 -43.56
C LEU A 865 5.04 53.20 -44.01
N THR A 866 5.71 52.19 -43.43
CA THR A 866 7.05 51.75 -43.86
C THR A 866 7.01 51.12 -45.25
N VAL A 867 6.06 50.21 -45.53
CA VAL A 867 5.89 49.60 -46.86
C VAL A 867 5.45 50.64 -47.89
N ALA A 868 4.59 51.59 -47.52
CA ALA A 868 4.23 52.74 -48.34
C ALA A 868 5.47 53.57 -48.75
N GLY A 869 6.40 53.78 -47.81
CA GLY A 869 7.69 54.41 -48.08
C GLY A 869 8.58 53.59 -49.03
N LEU A 870 8.64 52.26 -48.85
CA LEU A 870 9.37 51.34 -49.74
C LEU A 870 8.77 51.32 -51.17
N MET A 871 7.46 51.50 -51.29
CA MET A 871 6.74 51.64 -52.55
C MET A 871 6.89 53.02 -53.20
N LYS A 872 7.54 53.99 -52.51
CA LYS A 872 7.71 55.38 -52.95
C LYS A 872 6.40 56.10 -53.28
N LEU A 873 5.36 55.91 -52.45
CA LEU A 873 4.10 56.63 -52.59
C LEU A 873 4.29 58.16 -52.47
N GLU A 874 3.43 58.93 -53.15
CA GLU A 874 3.50 60.39 -53.09
C GLU A 874 3.09 60.92 -51.71
N LYS A 875 3.59 62.11 -51.32
CA LYS A 875 3.30 62.70 -50.00
C LYS A 875 1.80 62.87 -49.73
N ASN A 876 1.01 63.15 -50.76
CA ASN A 876 -0.43 63.31 -50.65
C ASN A 876 -1.13 61.97 -50.37
N GLU A 877 -0.67 60.88 -50.97
CA GLU A 877 -1.20 59.53 -50.76
C GLU A 877 -0.87 59.02 -49.34
N VAL A 878 0.33 59.35 -48.84
CA VAL A 878 0.73 59.04 -47.46
C VAL A 878 -0.11 59.82 -46.43
N LEU A 879 -0.43 61.09 -46.72
CA LEU A 879 -1.33 61.89 -45.86
C LEU A 879 -2.75 61.32 -45.83
N GLN A 880 -3.29 60.92 -46.99
CA GLN A 880 -4.60 60.28 -47.06
C GLN A 880 -4.62 58.95 -46.29
N LEU A 881 -3.58 58.12 -46.46
CA LEU A 881 -3.43 56.86 -45.75
C LEU A 881 -3.31 57.07 -44.22
N ALA A 882 -2.60 58.12 -43.79
CA ALA A 882 -2.47 58.46 -42.38
C ALA A 882 -3.80 58.90 -41.75
N HIS A 883 -4.63 59.65 -42.49
CA HIS A 883 -5.99 60.00 -42.03
C HIS A 883 -6.89 58.77 -41.91
N GLU A 884 -6.93 57.91 -42.94
CA GLU A 884 -7.70 56.66 -42.92
C GLU A 884 -7.29 55.77 -41.73
N LEU A 885 -5.99 55.60 -41.51
CA LEU A 885 -5.46 54.82 -40.37
C LEU A 885 -5.80 55.44 -39.01
N SER A 886 -5.78 56.77 -38.90
CA SER A 886 -6.12 57.47 -37.64
C SER A 886 -7.58 57.22 -37.25
N GLU A 887 -8.50 57.29 -38.23
CA GLU A 887 -9.92 56.99 -38.01
C GLU A 887 -10.17 55.50 -37.69
N GLU A 888 -9.50 54.59 -38.40
CA GLU A 888 -9.60 53.15 -38.15
C GLU A 888 -9.10 52.79 -36.74
N LEU A 889 -7.96 53.33 -36.31
CA LEU A 889 -7.42 53.10 -34.96
C LEU A 889 -8.31 53.69 -33.87
N GLN A 890 -8.99 54.81 -34.14
CA GLN A 890 -9.97 55.38 -33.23
C GLN A 890 -11.20 54.45 -33.11
N ALA A 891 -11.71 53.93 -34.23
CA ALA A 891 -12.81 52.97 -34.25
C ALA A 891 -12.44 51.64 -33.54
N LEU A 892 -11.18 51.22 -33.61
CA LEU A 892 -10.65 50.05 -32.91
C LEU A 892 -10.38 50.28 -31.40
N GLY A 893 -10.64 51.49 -30.88
CA GLY A 893 -10.48 51.80 -29.46
C GLY A 893 -9.03 52.02 -29.01
N LYS A 894 -8.14 52.39 -29.95
CA LYS A 894 -6.73 52.73 -29.69
C LYS A 894 -6.44 54.22 -29.95
N PRO A 895 -7.07 55.16 -29.22
CA PRO A 895 -6.91 56.58 -29.46
C PRO A 895 -5.48 57.10 -29.23
N GLY A 896 -4.67 56.44 -28.40
CA GLY A 896 -3.26 56.83 -28.17
C GLY A 896 -2.36 56.59 -29.39
N GLU A 897 -2.58 55.51 -30.16
CA GLU A 897 -1.87 55.27 -31.42
C GLU A 897 -2.39 56.22 -32.52
N ALA A 898 -3.71 56.45 -32.57
CA ALA A 898 -4.31 57.43 -33.48
C ALA A 898 -3.80 58.86 -33.24
N ALA A 899 -3.58 59.24 -31.97
CA ALA A 899 -3.01 60.52 -31.59
C ALA A 899 -1.59 60.70 -32.11
N LYS A 900 -0.75 59.65 -32.09
CA LYS A 900 0.61 59.71 -32.65
C LYS A 900 0.59 59.97 -34.14
N ILE A 901 -0.28 59.29 -34.88
CA ILE A 901 -0.45 59.53 -36.32
C ILE A 901 -0.94 60.96 -36.58
N ALA A 902 -1.93 61.43 -35.81
CA ALA A 902 -2.48 62.78 -35.93
C ALA A 902 -1.42 63.86 -35.66
N LEU A 903 -0.56 63.66 -34.67
CA LEU A 903 0.50 64.61 -34.29
C LEU A 903 1.71 64.58 -35.24
N GLU A 904 2.19 63.39 -35.62
CA GLU A 904 3.43 63.24 -36.40
C GLU A 904 3.22 63.36 -37.92
N TYR A 905 2.10 62.85 -38.44
CA TYR A 905 1.84 62.79 -39.89
C TYR A 905 0.79 63.82 -40.34
N CYS A 906 -0.28 64.03 -39.56
CA CYS A 906 -1.36 64.96 -39.94
C CYS A 906 -1.16 66.40 -39.41
N GLY A 907 -0.29 66.61 -38.41
CA GLY A 907 -0.04 67.91 -37.79
C GLY A 907 -1.22 68.49 -37.00
N ASP A 908 -2.23 67.68 -36.63
CA ASP A 908 -3.40 68.11 -35.87
C ASP A 908 -3.15 68.03 -34.35
N ILE A 909 -2.71 69.15 -33.78
CA ILE A 909 -2.38 69.26 -32.36
C ILE A 909 -3.64 69.20 -31.48
N ASN A 910 -4.76 69.78 -31.92
CA ASN A 910 -6.01 69.81 -31.15
C ASN A 910 -6.66 68.43 -31.12
N GLY A 911 -6.76 67.78 -32.28
CA GLY A 911 -7.24 66.41 -32.39
C GLY A 911 -6.34 65.44 -31.63
N GLY A 912 -5.02 65.58 -31.76
CA GLY A 912 -4.04 64.77 -31.05
C GLY A 912 -4.18 64.84 -29.52
N ILE A 913 -4.32 66.03 -28.94
CA ILE A 913 -4.48 66.16 -27.48
C ILE A 913 -5.83 65.62 -27.00
N ASN A 914 -6.92 65.86 -27.74
CA ASN A 914 -8.22 65.27 -27.39
C ASN A 914 -8.19 63.74 -27.47
N LEU A 915 -7.48 63.18 -28.44
CA LEU A 915 -7.26 61.74 -28.55
C LEU A 915 -6.39 61.22 -27.39
N LEU A 916 -5.33 61.91 -26.97
CA LEU A 916 -4.53 61.55 -25.79
C LEU A 916 -5.32 61.61 -24.49
N ILE A 917 -6.19 62.62 -24.32
CA ILE A 917 -7.13 62.71 -23.19
C ILE A 917 -8.09 61.52 -23.20
N SER A 918 -8.64 61.17 -24.37
CA SER A 918 -9.51 60.01 -24.52
C SER A 918 -8.78 58.67 -24.26
N ALA A 919 -7.46 58.63 -24.51
CA ALA A 919 -6.58 57.52 -24.22
C ALA A 919 -6.17 57.42 -22.74
N ARG A 920 -6.43 58.46 -21.94
CA ARG A 920 -5.99 58.64 -20.54
C ARG A 920 -4.46 58.68 -20.38
N ASP A 921 -3.74 59.10 -21.42
CA ASP A 921 -2.29 59.30 -21.41
C ASP A 921 -1.95 60.73 -20.97
N TRP A 922 -2.15 61.00 -19.68
CA TRP A 922 -2.10 62.35 -19.09
C TRP A 922 -0.73 63.02 -19.19
N GLU A 923 0.34 62.26 -18.93
CA GLU A 923 1.72 62.77 -19.01
C GLU A 923 2.09 63.22 -20.43
N GLU A 924 1.69 62.44 -21.46
CA GLU A 924 1.99 62.76 -22.85
C GLU A 924 1.12 63.91 -23.36
N ALA A 925 -0.16 63.97 -22.95
CA ALA A 925 -1.03 65.10 -23.24
C ALA A 925 -0.46 66.42 -22.67
N LEU A 926 0.03 66.41 -21.42
CA LEU A 926 0.68 67.57 -20.81
C LEU A 926 2.00 67.91 -21.50
N ARG A 927 2.84 66.92 -21.81
CA ARG A 927 4.11 67.12 -22.52
C ARG A 927 3.90 67.78 -23.88
N VAL A 928 2.93 67.32 -24.67
CA VAL A 928 2.59 67.90 -25.99
C VAL A 928 1.98 69.30 -25.84
N ALA A 929 1.10 69.53 -24.86
CA ALA A 929 0.55 70.86 -24.59
C ALA A 929 1.65 71.87 -24.21
N PHE A 930 2.61 71.47 -23.37
CA PHE A 930 3.76 72.32 -23.01
C PHE A 930 4.76 72.47 -24.16
N LEU A 931 5.00 71.43 -24.97
CA LEU A 931 5.88 71.48 -26.14
C LEU A 931 5.44 72.57 -27.13
N HIS A 932 4.13 72.71 -27.34
CA HIS A 932 3.55 73.73 -28.21
C HIS A 932 3.26 75.06 -27.50
N SER A 933 3.66 75.22 -26.22
CA SER A 933 3.52 76.44 -25.41
C SER A 933 2.09 77.00 -25.35
N ARG A 934 1.09 76.12 -25.31
CA ARG A 934 -0.34 76.47 -25.38
C ARG A 934 -1.04 76.28 -24.03
N GLU A 935 -1.19 77.37 -23.28
CA GLU A 935 -1.84 77.36 -21.96
C GLU A 935 -3.33 77.00 -22.02
N ASP A 936 -4.00 77.32 -23.15
CA ASP A 936 -5.39 76.96 -23.40
C ASP A 936 -5.59 75.43 -23.34
N LEU A 937 -4.67 74.66 -23.93
CA LEU A 937 -4.71 73.20 -23.90
C LEU A 937 -4.35 72.61 -22.55
N VAL A 938 -3.41 73.23 -21.82
CA VAL A 938 -3.07 72.81 -20.45
C VAL A 938 -4.29 72.91 -19.54
N SER A 939 -5.12 73.95 -19.71
CA SER A 939 -6.37 74.10 -18.97
C SER A 939 -7.41 73.02 -19.32
N VAL A 940 -7.48 72.60 -20.60
CA VAL A 940 -8.36 71.51 -21.06
C VAL A 940 -7.92 70.17 -20.44
N VAL A 941 -6.62 69.87 -20.44
CA VAL A 941 -6.09 68.65 -19.80
C VAL A 941 -6.31 68.69 -18.28
N LYS A 942 -6.14 69.85 -17.63
CA LYS A 942 -6.38 70.00 -16.19
C LYS A 942 -7.83 69.70 -15.80
N ASN A 943 -8.80 70.27 -16.52
CA ASN A 943 -10.21 70.03 -16.25
C ASN A 943 -10.57 68.55 -16.46
N ALA A 944 -10.11 67.95 -17.56
CA ALA A 944 -10.35 66.54 -17.86
C ALA A 944 -9.71 65.59 -16.82
N ALA A 945 -8.51 65.91 -16.32
CA ALA A 945 -7.84 65.13 -15.28
C ALA A 945 -8.59 65.20 -13.94
N LEU A 946 -9.10 66.37 -13.55
CA LEU A 946 -9.91 66.54 -12.34
C LEU A 946 -11.25 65.80 -12.41
N GLU A 947 -11.93 65.89 -13.55
CA GLU A 947 -13.16 65.13 -13.80
C GLU A 947 -12.90 63.62 -13.72
N CYS A 948 -11.83 63.13 -14.36
CA CYS A 948 -11.43 61.73 -14.28
C CYS A 948 -11.11 61.29 -12.85
N ALA A 949 -10.37 62.11 -12.09
CA ALA A 949 -10.05 61.83 -10.69
C ALA A 949 -11.31 61.73 -9.82
N SER A 950 -12.28 62.61 -10.03
CA SER A 950 -13.56 62.56 -9.32
C SER A 950 -14.36 61.29 -9.63
N SER A 951 -14.45 60.91 -10.91
CA SER A 951 -15.10 59.67 -11.36
C SER A 951 -14.46 58.44 -10.72
N LEU A 952 -13.12 58.36 -10.72
CA LEU A 952 -12.38 57.22 -10.15
C LEU A 952 -12.55 57.13 -8.62
N ILE A 953 -12.62 58.26 -7.91
CA ILE A 953 -12.89 58.28 -6.46
C ILE A 953 -14.26 57.64 -6.17
N ASP A 954 -15.27 57.98 -6.96
CA ASP A 954 -16.62 57.44 -6.76
C ASP A 954 -16.71 55.97 -7.17
N GLU A 955 -16.08 55.59 -8.28
CA GLU A 955 -15.97 54.20 -8.74
C GLU A 955 -15.29 53.28 -7.71
N TYR A 956 -14.19 53.71 -7.10
CA TYR A 956 -13.48 52.90 -6.10
C TYR A 956 -14.24 52.78 -4.78
N LYS A 957 -14.98 53.82 -4.36
CA LYS A 957 -15.88 53.72 -3.20
C LYS A 957 -17.02 52.74 -3.47
N GLU A 958 -17.67 52.85 -4.62
CA GLU A 958 -18.73 51.93 -5.02
C GLU A 958 -18.19 50.49 -5.18
N GLY A 959 -16.98 50.35 -5.73
CA GLY A 959 -16.27 49.09 -5.85
C GLY A 959 -16.01 48.43 -4.50
N LEU A 960 -15.59 49.20 -3.49
CA LEU A 960 -15.38 48.70 -2.13
C LEU A 960 -16.69 48.16 -1.51
N GLU A 961 -17.79 48.90 -1.66
CA GLU A 961 -19.10 48.42 -1.21
C GLU A 961 -19.54 47.14 -1.92
N LYS A 962 -19.30 47.06 -3.23
CA LYS A 962 -19.61 45.87 -4.05
C LYS A 962 -18.81 44.65 -3.58
N VAL A 963 -17.51 44.81 -3.31
CA VAL A 963 -16.65 43.73 -2.77
C VAL A 963 -17.23 43.19 -1.47
N GLY A 964 -17.63 44.07 -0.54
CA GLY A 964 -18.26 43.67 0.71
C GLY A 964 -19.58 42.91 0.49
N LYS A 965 -20.46 43.42 -0.37
CA LYS A 965 -21.76 42.81 -0.71
C LYS A 965 -21.59 41.41 -1.32
N TYR A 966 -20.67 41.24 -2.28
CA TYR A 966 -20.44 39.95 -2.94
C TYR A 966 -19.75 38.93 -2.04
N LEU A 967 -18.80 39.36 -1.20
CA LEU A 967 -18.16 38.46 -0.24
C LEU A 967 -19.16 37.97 0.82
N ALA A 968 -20.00 38.86 1.35
CA ALA A 968 -21.06 38.48 2.28
C ALA A 968 -22.04 37.47 1.65
N ARG A 969 -22.40 37.68 0.37
CA ARG A 969 -23.25 36.74 -0.38
C ARG A 969 -22.57 35.39 -0.59
N TYR A 970 -21.28 35.39 -0.93
CA TYR A 970 -20.49 34.17 -1.09
C TYR A 970 -20.48 33.33 0.20
N LEU A 971 -20.15 33.95 1.34
CA LEU A 971 -20.14 33.29 2.64
C LEU A 971 -21.52 32.73 3.01
N ALA A 972 -22.59 33.47 2.74
CA ALA A 972 -23.96 33.01 3.01
C ALA A 972 -24.37 31.80 2.14
N VAL A 973 -24.04 31.81 0.83
CA VAL A 973 -24.34 30.69 -0.09
C VAL A 973 -23.57 29.45 0.34
N ARG A 974 -22.30 29.61 0.69
CA ARG A 974 -21.43 28.55 1.17
C ARG A 974 -21.92 27.94 2.49
N GLN A 975 -22.23 28.77 3.48
CA GLN A 975 -22.78 28.31 4.77
C GLN A 975 -24.08 27.52 4.55
N ARG A 976 -24.95 27.98 3.66
CA ARG A 976 -26.19 27.28 3.30
C ARG A 976 -25.93 25.93 2.63
N ARG A 977 -24.95 25.82 1.70
CA ARG A 977 -24.57 24.55 1.06
C ARG A 977 -24.10 23.53 2.10
N LEU A 978 -23.20 23.94 3.00
CA LEU A 978 -22.62 23.06 4.02
C LEU A 978 -23.67 22.63 5.07
N LEU A 979 -24.55 23.53 5.51
CA LEU A 979 -25.67 23.19 6.39
C LEU A 979 -26.66 22.23 5.72
N LEU A 980 -26.98 22.43 4.44
CA LEU A 980 -27.87 21.54 3.70
C LEU A 980 -27.24 20.14 3.52
N ALA A 981 -25.94 20.07 3.24
CA ALA A 981 -25.21 18.82 3.16
C ALA A 981 -25.18 18.07 4.50
N ALA A 982 -24.95 18.78 5.61
CA ALA A 982 -25.02 18.21 6.96
C ALA A 982 -26.42 17.72 7.31
N LYS A 983 -27.47 18.48 6.94
CA LYS A 983 -28.87 18.09 7.18
C LYS A 983 -29.29 16.84 6.39
N LEU A 984 -28.89 16.75 5.11
CA LEU A 984 -29.09 15.56 4.28
C LEU A 984 -28.40 14.32 4.88
N GLN A 985 -27.18 14.46 5.40
CA GLN A 985 -26.48 13.37 6.08
C GLN A 985 -27.19 12.93 7.38
N SER A 986 -27.83 13.86 8.11
CA SER A 986 -28.62 13.52 9.30
C SER A 986 -29.96 12.86 8.98
N GLU A 987 -30.63 13.25 7.90
CA GLU A 987 -31.92 12.67 7.50
C GLU A 987 -31.75 11.32 6.77
N GLU A 988 -30.67 11.09 6.00
CA GLU A 988 -30.33 9.75 5.46
C GLU A 988 -30.03 8.73 6.56
N ARG A 989 -29.63 9.15 7.77
CA ARG A 989 -29.52 8.27 8.94
C ARG A 989 -30.88 7.89 9.53
N SER A 990 -31.93 8.70 9.34
CA SER A 990 -33.28 8.46 9.87
C SER A 990 -34.19 7.62 8.96
N ILE A 991 -33.87 7.54 7.66
CA ILE A 991 -34.68 6.81 6.66
C ILE A 991 -34.39 5.29 6.68
N ASN A 992 -33.30 4.84 7.30
CA ASN A 992 -32.96 3.42 7.38
C ASN A 992 -33.74 2.64 8.46
N ASP A 993 -34.63 3.28 9.21
CA ASP A 993 -35.45 2.69 10.29
C ASP A 993 -36.98 2.72 10.00
N LEU A 994 -37.42 2.91 8.74
CA LEU A 994 -38.85 2.94 8.39
C LEU A 994 -39.20 1.96 7.26
N ASP A 995 -40.21 1.13 7.53
CA ASP A 995 -40.80 0.14 6.61
C ASP A 995 -41.40 0.77 5.33
N ASP A 996 -41.40 -0.05 4.27
CA ASP A 996 -41.45 0.27 2.82
C ASP A 996 -42.77 0.90 2.28
N ASP A 997 -43.71 1.34 3.12
CA ASP A 997 -45.05 1.75 2.67
C ASP A 997 -45.37 3.26 2.75
N THR A 998 -44.43 4.12 3.16
CA THR A 998 -44.65 5.59 3.27
C THR A 998 -43.80 6.45 2.32
N ALA A 999 -43.15 5.84 1.33
CA ALA A 999 -42.24 6.54 0.41
C ALA A 999 -42.92 7.57 -0.53
N SER A 1000 -44.25 7.63 -0.58
CA SER A 1000 -44.97 8.53 -1.51
C SER A 1000 -45.15 9.97 -1.01
N GLU A 1001 -45.01 10.26 0.28
CA GLU A 1001 -45.22 11.63 0.80
C GLU A 1001 -43.92 12.46 0.95
N ALA A 1002 -42.74 11.83 0.91
CA ALA A 1002 -41.45 12.52 1.01
C ALA A 1002 -41.01 13.25 -0.28
N SER A 1003 -41.72 13.02 -1.39
CA SER A 1003 -41.36 13.53 -2.72
C SER A 1003 -41.57 15.05 -2.88
N SER A 1004 -42.45 15.68 -2.11
CA SER A 1004 -42.78 17.11 -2.30
C SER A 1004 -41.78 18.05 -1.62
N THR A 1005 -41.09 17.60 -0.56
CA THR A 1005 -40.07 18.40 0.16
C THR A 1005 -38.70 18.35 -0.50
N PHE A 1006 -38.41 17.30 -1.28
CA PHE A 1006 -37.09 17.07 -1.87
C PHE A 1006 -36.80 17.90 -3.14
N SER A 1007 -37.85 18.43 -3.78
CA SER A 1007 -37.72 19.16 -5.07
C SER A 1007 -36.97 20.49 -4.95
N GLY A 1008 -36.85 21.06 -3.74
CA GLY A 1008 -36.03 22.25 -3.47
C GLY A 1008 -34.55 21.96 -3.13
N MET A 1009 -34.18 20.70 -2.94
CA MET A 1009 -32.89 20.31 -2.31
C MET A 1009 -31.84 19.80 -3.30
N SER A 1010 -32.20 19.50 -4.56
CA SER A 1010 -31.27 18.92 -5.54
C SER A 1010 -30.36 19.92 -6.27
N VAL A 1011 -30.51 21.22 -5.99
CA VAL A 1011 -29.83 22.29 -6.75
C VAL A 1011 -28.38 22.49 -6.28
N TYR A 1012 -28.02 22.06 -5.06
CA TYR A 1012 -26.72 22.36 -4.45
C TYR A 1012 -25.78 21.16 -4.26
N THR A 1013 -26.22 19.95 -4.59
CA THR A 1013 -25.44 18.72 -4.40
C THR A 1013 -24.86 18.22 -5.72
N LYS A 1014 -23.51 18.22 -5.87
CA LYS A 1014 -22.79 17.58 -7.00
C LYS A 1014 -22.72 16.04 -6.89
N GLY A 1015 -23.58 15.42 -6.09
CA GLY A 1015 -23.61 13.97 -5.87
C GLY A 1015 -24.48 13.26 -6.89
N THR A 1016 -23.87 12.70 -7.94
CA THR A 1016 -24.52 11.78 -8.87
C THR A 1016 -24.93 10.49 -8.15
N ARG A 1017 -26.23 10.29 -7.91
CA ARG A 1017 -26.78 8.95 -7.59
C ARG A 1017 -26.65 8.07 -8.84
N LYS A 1018 -25.80 7.05 -8.82
CA LYS A 1018 -25.85 5.94 -9.78
C LYS A 1018 -27.01 5.02 -9.37
N SER A 1019 -28.21 5.32 -9.83
CA SER A 1019 -29.31 4.35 -9.87
C SER A 1019 -29.29 3.67 -11.24
N SER A 1020 -28.96 2.38 -11.25
CA SER A 1020 -29.00 1.51 -12.42
C SER A 1020 -30.45 1.11 -12.74
N ALA A 1021 -31.07 1.78 -13.72
CA ALA A 1021 -32.15 1.22 -14.54
C ALA A 1021 -32.42 2.08 -15.80
N ALA A 1022 -32.45 1.43 -16.97
CA ALA A 1022 -33.05 1.82 -18.26
C ALA A 1022 -32.44 2.97 -19.12
N SER A 1023 -31.56 2.55 -20.04
CA SER A 1023 -31.55 2.75 -21.51
C SER A 1023 -31.68 4.14 -22.18
N THR A 1024 -30.74 4.34 -23.11
CA THR A 1024 -30.82 5.04 -24.42
C THR A 1024 -31.11 6.54 -24.45
N ALA A 1025 -30.04 7.35 -24.48
CA ALA A 1025 -30.06 8.68 -25.09
C ALA A 1025 -28.74 8.92 -25.84
N SER A 1026 -28.86 9.45 -27.06
CA SER A 1026 -27.79 9.67 -28.03
C SER A 1026 -26.68 10.60 -27.54
N THR A 1027 -25.44 10.25 -27.91
CA THR A 1027 -24.17 10.91 -27.57
C THR A 1027 -24.00 12.33 -28.11
N THR A 1028 -24.99 12.88 -28.81
CA THR A 1028 -24.99 14.24 -29.37
C THR A 1028 -25.63 15.29 -28.44
N ALA A 1029 -26.54 14.89 -27.52
CA ALA A 1029 -27.23 15.81 -26.63
C ALA A 1029 -26.38 16.28 -25.41
N SER A 1030 -25.35 15.52 -25.03
CA SER A 1030 -24.44 15.85 -23.92
C SER A 1030 -23.47 16.98 -24.29
N ARG A 1031 -22.87 16.95 -25.49
CA ARG A 1031 -22.00 18.02 -25.98
C ARG A 1031 -22.74 19.36 -26.16
N ALA A 1032 -24.01 19.33 -26.56
CA ALA A 1032 -24.84 20.54 -26.69
C ALA A 1032 -25.23 21.16 -25.34
N ARG A 1033 -25.38 20.36 -24.28
CA ARG A 1033 -25.62 20.85 -22.90
C ARG A 1033 -24.35 21.34 -22.23
N ASP A 1034 -23.20 20.70 -22.46
CA ASP A 1034 -21.91 21.15 -21.94
C ASP A 1034 -21.42 22.43 -22.62
N THR A 1035 -21.65 22.58 -23.92
CA THR A 1035 -21.38 23.86 -24.62
C THR A 1035 -22.33 24.99 -24.18
N ARG A 1036 -23.60 24.69 -23.82
CA ARG A 1036 -24.51 25.67 -23.18
C ARG A 1036 -24.11 26.02 -21.74
N ARG A 1037 -23.60 25.06 -20.96
CA ARG A 1037 -23.06 25.27 -19.61
C ARG A 1037 -21.76 26.08 -19.61
N GLN A 1038 -20.90 25.89 -20.61
CA GLN A 1038 -19.71 26.71 -20.80
C GLN A 1038 -20.05 28.14 -21.24
N ARG A 1039 -21.07 28.34 -22.08
CA ARG A 1039 -21.56 29.68 -22.48
C ARG A 1039 -22.22 30.49 -21.35
N SER A 1040 -22.55 29.88 -20.20
CA SER A 1040 -23.15 30.57 -19.05
C SER A 1040 -22.17 30.80 -17.88
N ARG A 1041 -20.89 30.47 -18.03
CA ARG A 1041 -19.86 30.87 -17.05
C ARG A 1041 -19.81 32.39 -16.95
N GLY A 1042 -19.82 32.91 -15.72
CA GLY A 1042 -19.73 34.34 -15.42
C GLY A 1042 -21.04 35.08 -15.15
N LYS A 1043 -22.24 34.51 -15.35
CA LYS A 1043 -23.50 35.17 -14.94
C LYS A 1043 -23.94 34.71 -13.55
N ILE A 1044 -23.82 35.60 -12.55
CA ILE A 1044 -24.33 35.37 -11.19
C ILE A 1044 -25.86 35.25 -11.26
N ARG A 1045 -26.38 34.05 -11.03
CA ARG A 1045 -27.82 33.80 -10.88
C ARG A 1045 -28.10 33.38 -9.44
N PRO A 1046 -28.72 34.24 -8.62
CA PRO A 1046 -29.10 33.91 -7.26
C PRO A 1046 -29.94 32.62 -7.22
N GLY A 1047 -29.57 31.65 -6.39
CA GLY A 1047 -30.26 30.37 -6.26
C GLY A 1047 -29.76 29.26 -7.18
N SER A 1048 -28.76 29.50 -8.03
CA SER A 1048 -28.29 28.51 -9.01
C SER A 1048 -27.15 27.62 -8.48
N PRO A 1049 -26.97 26.39 -9.00
CA PRO A 1049 -25.91 25.46 -8.57
C PRO A 1049 -24.48 26.00 -8.75
N GLY A 1050 -24.31 26.96 -9.67
CA GLY A 1050 -23.02 27.58 -9.99
C GLY A 1050 -22.82 28.96 -9.35
N GLU A 1051 -23.74 29.42 -8.48
CA GLU A 1051 -23.70 30.75 -7.86
C GLU A 1051 -22.41 30.96 -7.07
N GLU A 1052 -21.98 29.97 -6.26
CA GLU A 1052 -20.76 30.04 -5.45
C GLU A 1052 -19.52 30.30 -6.31
N MET A 1053 -19.31 29.51 -7.37
CA MET A 1053 -18.18 29.68 -8.29
C MET A 1053 -18.25 30.98 -9.09
N ALA A 1054 -19.46 31.39 -9.53
CA ALA A 1054 -19.65 32.63 -10.26
C ALA A 1054 -19.35 33.87 -9.41
N LEU A 1055 -19.64 33.82 -8.10
CA LEU A 1055 -19.29 34.90 -7.17
C LEU A 1055 -17.77 35.02 -6.98
N VAL A 1056 -17.04 33.90 -6.91
CA VAL A 1056 -15.57 33.91 -6.84
C VAL A 1056 -14.94 34.45 -8.12
N GLU A 1057 -15.40 33.99 -9.28
CA GLU A 1057 -14.94 34.51 -10.58
C GLU A 1057 -15.23 36.02 -10.71
N HIS A 1058 -16.39 36.49 -10.24
CA HIS A 1058 -16.73 37.92 -10.25
C HIS A 1058 -15.84 38.75 -9.31
N LEU A 1059 -15.59 38.26 -8.08
CA LEU A 1059 -14.67 38.92 -7.15
C LEU A 1059 -13.25 39.02 -7.73
N LYS A 1060 -12.75 37.99 -8.42
CA LYS A 1060 -11.46 38.04 -9.14
C LYS A 1060 -11.45 39.07 -10.28
N GLY A 1061 -12.55 39.15 -11.02
CA GLY A 1061 -12.74 40.10 -12.12
C GLY A 1061 -12.79 41.58 -11.71
N MET A 1062 -13.04 41.89 -10.43
CA MET A 1062 -13.04 43.27 -9.91
C MET A 1062 -11.65 43.85 -9.61
N SER A 1063 -10.57 43.12 -9.94
CA SER A 1063 -9.20 43.57 -9.70
C SER A 1063 -8.80 44.73 -10.62
N LEU A 1064 -7.91 45.63 -10.14
CA LEU A 1064 -7.32 46.64 -11.01
C LEU A 1064 -6.41 45.98 -12.04
N THR A 1065 -6.72 46.18 -13.33
CA THR A 1065 -5.89 45.73 -14.44
C THR A 1065 -4.53 46.45 -14.45
N ALA A 1066 -3.51 45.83 -15.05
CA ALA A 1066 -2.18 46.45 -15.14
C ALA A 1066 -2.22 47.82 -15.82
N ARG A 1067 -3.03 47.96 -16.88
CA ARG A 1067 -3.26 49.23 -17.59
C ARG A 1067 -3.92 50.27 -16.69
N ALA A 1068 -4.97 49.91 -15.94
CA ALA A 1068 -5.62 50.84 -15.01
C ALA A 1068 -4.68 51.31 -13.89
N LYS A 1069 -3.74 50.46 -13.42
CA LYS A 1069 -2.71 50.86 -12.46
C LYS A 1069 -1.73 51.87 -13.06
N GLN A 1070 -1.34 51.69 -14.33
CA GLN A 1070 -0.47 52.62 -15.04
C GLN A 1070 -1.17 53.97 -15.29
N GLU A 1071 -2.43 53.94 -15.74
CA GLU A 1071 -3.28 55.13 -15.92
C GLU A 1071 -3.46 55.88 -14.59
N LEU A 1072 -3.76 55.17 -13.49
CA LEU A 1072 -3.91 55.76 -12.16
C LEU A 1072 -2.61 56.42 -11.68
N LYS A 1073 -1.46 55.78 -11.91
CA LYS A 1073 -0.15 56.36 -11.59
C LYS A 1073 0.10 57.64 -12.40
N SER A 1074 -0.15 57.60 -13.70
CA SER A 1074 0.06 58.74 -14.60
C SER A 1074 -0.85 59.91 -14.25
N LEU A 1075 -2.10 59.63 -13.88
CA LEU A 1075 -3.05 60.63 -13.40
C LEU A 1075 -2.60 61.26 -12.08
N LEU A 1076 -2.15 60.45 -11.11
CA LEU A 1076 -1.65 60.97 -9.83
C LEU A 1076 -0.47 61.91 -10.05
N VAL A 1077 0.52 61.53 -10.87
CA VAL A 1077 1.68 62.38 -11.18
C VAL A 1077 1.24 63.66 -11.90
N SER A 1078 0.31 63.56 -12.86
CA SER A 1078 -0.20 64.71 -13.60
C SER A 1078 -0.97 65.70 -12.72
N LEU A 1079 -1.77 65.23 -11.77
CA LEU A 1079 -2.47 66.08 -10.80
C LEU A 1079 -1.49 66.82 -9.88
N VAL A 1080 -0.38 66.17 -9.46
CA VAL A 1080 0.68 66.84 -8.70
C VAL A 1080 1.35 67.93 -9.54
N MET A 1081 1.69 67.64 -10.80
CA MET A 1081 2.29 68.63 -11.72
C MET A 1081 1.39 69.86 -11.94
N LEU A 1082 0.07 69.68 -11.86
CA LEU A 1082 -0.93 70.74 -12.03
C LEU A 1082 -1.30 71.48 -10.73
N GLY A 1083 -0.64 71.16 -9.61
CA GLY A 1083 -0.84 71.79 -8.30
C GLY A 1083 -2.03 71.27 -7.49
N GLU A 1084 -2.66 70.16 -7.90
CA GLU A 1084 -3.89 69.60 -7.31
C GLU A 1084 -3.59 68.46 -6.32
N GLU A 1085 -2.69 68.71 -5.37
CA GLU A 1085 -2.16 67.69 -4.45
C GLU A 1085 -3.22 67.06 -3.54
N GLU A 1086 -4.21 67.83 -3.09
CA GLU A 1086 -5.27 67.34 -2.19
C GLU A 1086 -6.14 66.28 -2.87
N THR A 1087 -6.50 66.53 -4.13
CA THR A 1087 -7.28 65.60 -4.96
C THR A 1087 -6.48 64.34 -5.26
N ALA A 1088 -5.18 64.47 -5.57
CA ALA A 1088 -4.29 63.33 -5.79
C ALA A 1088 -4.14 62.46 -4.52
N ARG A 1089 -3.94 63.08 -3.35
CA ARG A 1089 -3.86 62.38 -2.05
C ARG A 1089 -5.14 61.62 -1.74
N LYS A 1090 -6.29 62.27 -1.97
CA LYS A 1090 -7.62 61.65 -1.77
C LYS A 1090 -7.84 60.46 -2.70
N LEU A 1091 -7.49 60.59 -3.99
CA LEU A 1091 -7.59 59.51 -4.97
C LEU A 1091 -6.72 58.31 -4.60
N GLN A 1092 -5.47 58.54 -4.20
CA GLN A 1092 -4.57 57.47 -3.75
C GLN A 1092 -5.13 56.74 -2.52
N HIS A 1093 -5.59 57.47 -1.50
CA HIS A 1093 -6.14 56.88 -0.29
C HIS A 1093 -7.39 56.01 -0.58
N VAL A 1094 -8.28 56.47 -1.45
CA VAL A 1094 -9.49 55.73 -1.82
C VAL A 1094 -9.14 54.47 -2.64
N GLY A 1095 -8.18 54.57 -3.59
CA GLY A 1095 -7.70 53.41 -4.35
C GLY A 1095 -7.04 52.34 -3.47
N GLU A 1096 -6.28 52.75 -2.44
CA GLU A 1096 -5.68 51.83 -1.47
C GLU A 1096 -6.74 51.11 -0.63
N ASN A 1097 -7.73 51.87 -0.15
CA ASN A 1097 -8.86 51.35 0.63
C ASN A 1097 -9.76 50.42 -0.19
N PHE A 1098 -9.73 50.47 -1.52
CA PHE A 1098 -10.41 49.51 -2.39
C PHE A 1098 -9.57 48.25 -2.64
N GLN A 1099 -8.32 48.41 -3.09
CA GLN A 1099 -7.47 47.29 -3.52
C GLN A 1099 -7.11 46.34 -2.37
N LEU A 1100 -6.88 46.86 -1.16
CA LEU A 1100 -6.45 46.04 -0.03
C LEU A 1100 -7.55 45.07 0.49
N PRO A 1101 -8.79 45.52 0.76
CA PRO A 1101 -9.91 44.63 1.08
C PRO A 1101 -10.29 43.69 -0.06
N HIS A 1102 -10.17 44.13 -1.33
CA HIS A 1102 -10.39 43.28 -2.50
C HIS A 1102 -9.43 42.08 -2.50
N MET A 1103 -8.13 42.31 -2.33
CA MET A 1103 -7.13 41.23 -2.31
C MET A 1103 -7.36 40.24 -1.15
N ALA A 1104 -7.76 40.76 0.03
CA ALA A 1104 -8.11 39.92 1.17
C ALA A 1104 -9.37 39.07 0.90
N ALA A 1105 -10.39 39.64 0.27
CA ALA A 1105 -11.63 38.94 -0.09
C ALA A 1105 -11.39 37.80 -1.10
N VAL A 1106 -10.54 38.03 -2.12
CA VAL A 1106 -10.20 36.99 -3.12
C VAL A 1106 -9.42 35.84 -2.48
N ARG A 1107 -8.43 36.14 -1.64
CA ARG A 1107 -7.66 35.09 -0.93
C ARG A 1107 -8.54 34.27 0.02
N LEU A 1108 -9.46 34.93 0.73
CA LEU A 1108 -10.43 34.23 1.58
C LEU A 1108 -11.29 33.26 0.75
N ALA A 1109 -11.75 33.71 -0.42
CA ALA A 1109 -12.57 32.88 -1.32
C ALA A 1109 -11.78 31.68 -1.88
N ASP A 1110 -10.51 31.88 -2.26
CA ASP A 1110 -9.65 30.81 -2.80
C ASP A 1110 -9.28 29.76 -1.75
N ASP A 1111 -8.87 30.17 -0.55
CA ASP A 1111 -8.51 29.25 0.54
C ASP A 1111 -9.72 28.39 0.97
N THR A 1112 -10.91 28.99 0.97
CA THR A 1112 -12.12 28.29 1.40
C THR A 1112 -12.63 27.35 0.30
N LEU A 1113 -12.37 27.59 -0.98
CA LEU A 1113 -12.97 26.82 -2.08
C LEU A 1113 -12.71 25.30 -2.01
N SER A 1114 -11.56 24.88 -1.47
CA SER A 1114 -11.13 23.46 -1.37
C SER A 1114 -11.42 22.80 -0.01
N ASP A 1115 -11.82 23.57 0.99
CA ASP A 1115 -12.15 23.08 2.34
C ASP A 1115 -13.68 22.93 2.47
N ASP A 1116 -14.18 21.87 3.10
CA ASP A 1116 -15.62 21.69 3.37
C ASP A 1116 -15.95 21.88 4.87
N THR A 1117 -15.00 22.38 5.68
CA THR A 1117 -15.21 22.71 7.08
C THR A 1117 -15.68 24.16 7.27
N ILE A 1118 -16.54 24.39 8.27
CA ILE A 1118 -16.95 25.74 8.68
C ILE A 1118 -16.11 26.12 9.90
N ASN A 1119 -15.19 27.07 9.72
CA ASN A 1119 -14.48 27.72 10.83
C ASN A 1119 -14.91 29.18 10.97
N GLU A 1120 -15.94 29.43 11.79
CA GLU A 1120 -16.55 30.75 12.00
C GLU A 1120 -15.58 31.80 12.59
N HIS A 1121 -14.45 31.37 13.17
CA HIS A 1121 -13.45 32.27 13.77
C HIS A 1121 -12.17 32.39 12.91
N GLY A 1122 -12.00 31.50 11.92
CA GLY A 1122 -10.84 31.48 11.02
C GLY A 1122 -11.03 32.28 9.74
N HIS A 1123 -12.22 32.23 9.15
CA HIS A 1123 -12.51 32.79 7.82
C HIS A 1123 -13.23 34.15 7.88
N THR A 1124 -12.61 35.15 8.52
CA THR A 1124 -13.11 36.54 8.54
C THR A 1124 -12.24 37.46 7.69
N LEU A 1125 -12.88 38.46 7.05
CA LEU A 1125 -12.19 39.44 6.21
C LEU A 1125 -11.11 40.21 6.98
N GLU A 1126 -11.33 40.50 8.27
CA GLU A 1126 -10.38 41.22 9.14
C GLU A 1126 -9.07 40.46 9.35
N ARG A 1127 -9.14 39.14 9.54
CA ARG A 1127 -7.94 38.30 9.72
C ARG A 1127 -7.16 38.17 8.41
N TYR A 1128 -7.88 38.03 7.30
CA TYR A 1128 -7.26 38.00 5.97
C TYR A 1128 -6.66 39.36 5.59
N LEU A 1129 -7.27 40.48 5.98
CA LEU A 1129 -6.68 41.82 5.85
C LEU A 1129 -5.35 41.93 6.61
N GLN A 1130 -5.26 41.39 7.83
CA GLN A 1130 -3.99 41.37 8.57
C GLN A 1130 -2.93 40.50 7.88
N LYS A 1131 -3.29 39.29 7.43
CA LYS A 1131 -2.39 38.40 6.69
C LYS A 1131 -1.86 39.05 5.41
N VAL A 1132 -2.76 39.64 4.63
CA VAL A 1132 -2.43 40.34 3.38
C VAL A 1132 -1.51 41.54 3.68
N LYS A 1133 -1.79 42.34 4.71
CA LYS A 1133 -0.90 43.44 5.15
C LYS A 1133 0.50 42.97 5.55
N THR A 1134 0.64 41.81 6.21
CA THR A 1134 1.95 41.27 6.61
C THR A 1134 2.76 40.72 5.43
N GLU A 1135 2.11 40.05 4.48
CA GLU A 1135 2.79 39.47 3.31
C GLU A 1135 3.17 40.49 2.24
N LEU A 1136 2.46 41.63 2.17
CA LEU A 1136 2.66 42.65 1.14
C LEU A 1136 3.84 43.60 1.40
N LYS A 1137 4.62 43.41 2.46
CA LYS A 1137 5.79 44.26 2.74
C LYS A 1137 6.86 44.21 1.64
N ASP A 1138 6.86 43.18 0.79
CA ASP A 1138 7.85 42.95 -0.28
C ASP A 1138 7.23 42.79 -1.69
N SER A 1139 6.01 43.30 -1.96
CA SER A 1139 5.26 43.02 -3.21
C SER A 1139 5.00 44.25 -4.10
N ASP A 1140 5.20 44.12 -5.41
CA ASP A 1140 4.87 45.07 -6.49
C ASP A 1140 3.36 45.38 -6.66
N ALA A 1141 2.49 44.83 -5.81
CA ALA A 1141 1.03 44.94 -5.96
C ALA A 1141 0.50 46.39 -6.01
N PHE A 1142 1.22 47.33 -5.39
CA PHE A 1142 0.89 48.76 -5.29
C PHE A 1142 1.88 49.69 -6.03
N SER A 1143 2.44 49.22 -7.15
CA SER A 1143 3.41 49.95 -7.99
C SER A 1143 2.95 51.32 -8.52
N TRP A 1144 1.65 51.62 -8.40
CA TRP A 1144 1.01 52.89 -8.79
C TRP A 1144 1.02 53.97 -7.70
N ARG A 1145 1.36 53.64 -6.44
CA ARG A 1145 1.38 54.61 -5.33
C ARG A 1145 2.46 55.67 -5.52
N CYS A 1146 2.12 56.92 -5.24
CA CYS A 1146 3.12 57.96 -5.06
C CYS A 1146 3.61 57.93 -3.60
N ARG A 1147 4.92 57.75 -3.41
CA ARG A 1147 5.54 57.70 -2.07
C ARG A 1147 5.36 59.01 -1.29
N VAL A 1148 5.10 60.12 -1.99
CA VAL A 1148 4.91 61.46 -1.41
C VAL A 1148 3.63 61.54 -0.56
N PHE A 1149 2.65 60.66 -0.76
CA PHE A 1149 1.35 60.70 -0.07
C PHE A 1149 1.18 59.62 1.02
N VAL A 1150 2.22 58.86 1.33
CA VAL A 1150 2.16 57.79 2.34
C VAL A 1150 2.25 58.43 3.74
N SER A 1151 1.14 58.41 4.49
CA SER A 1151 1.16 58.68 5.93
C SER A 1151 1.77 57.48 6.66
N HIS A 1152 2.77 57.73 7.52
CA HIS A 1152 3.38 56.72 8.39
C HIS A 1152 2.37 55.96 9.26
#